data_AF-A0A8J4FWC9-F1
#
_entry.id   AF-A0A8J4FWC9-F1
#
_cell.length_a   1.000
_cell.length_b   1.000
_cell.length_c   1.000
_cell.angle_alpha   90.00
_cell.angle_beta   90.00
_cell.angle_gamma   90.00
#
_symmetry.space_group_name_H-M   'P 1'
#
loop_
_entity.id
_entity.type
_entity.pdbx_description
1 polymer ?
#
loop_
_entity_poly.entity_id
_entity_poly.type
_entity_poly.pdbx_seq_one_letter_code
_entity_poly.pdbx_strand_id
1 'polypeptide(L)'
;MAAGEELSRLEELLRRPDYVLEPAVKDNVRQYIKAGGKPEVILESLTEGYVGYAHMAMMMVKWMDMVEDEPSTNHDEFFYLKEFTKSKFDPDKFVGIFASQSTRSQCLPWLEGLLSDPRGRKFFYELSASHHNSLLLNFAIQKIMKMGYQDEVATAGSGLASYFSVFHKLLENKISALLAVVRRAAEAEAAAGAAGGRGSPAGAAAREASGVQAKQEVAALVKDLRDSCEQSQHTYLHVQHMLHYLGNQKGGEALLAVAQQLEADVAAAGPSLPVWSMQKLYAPPGSSAAQVEACNLIGRILQAGPEGTAASDVQRLYGLYSNGSAVTAGSGGGGGGSAGRQGGSDGGAASAGALSTAPLQHPRLVQALLACIFTASHPPSPDLLTAAADLLARATCTRPTLTQPPKLTTTIDTPQVASQQRQQPGAGSHTAEDPAGAAAVADGAGESQRIAETTQALHWAVGVLSRTHGKFTEEDVVMALQLHRMPVVAHGLLHAVSSQLGSPAFYDDAVAVAAAVPSLLRISLWVAERQPHLIPRVLSSWSVALVELHRAGLGDLCRLLLDGCVALLRQQATAACRSSGAVGPSGGTFRPSESGPAMAVGAVREVLDLVEAWSRQGSADPGLLRYFVLQVLAVASPPYSAEFCGVMLRLLLAAGVRATNVRNEAAAALLREFAVAAEGLSTSFTPPLTAREQHLLAELAASGGLAPAQRAGA
;
A
#
# COMPACT_ATOMS: atom_id res chain seq x y z
N MET A 1 58.40 -43.52 -14.59
CA MET A 1 57.41 -43.60 -15.68
C MET A 1 56.59 -42.32 -15.82
N ALA A 2 56.05 -41.75 -14.73
CA ALA A 2 55.26 -40.50 -14.77
C ALA A 2 55.94 -39.27 -15.42
N ALA A 3 57.25 -39.07 -15.24
CA ALA A 3 57.95 -37.92 -15.82
C ALA A 3 58.12 -38.01 -17.36
N GLY A 4 58.22 -39.23 -17.90
CA GLY A 4 58.32 -39.45 -19.35
C GLY A 4 56.99 -39.27 -20.07
N GLU A 5 55.88 -39.70 -19.44
CA GLU A 5 54.53 -39.48 -19.98
C GLU A 5 54.14 -37.98 -19.98
N GLU A 6 54.54 -37.23 -18.95
CA GLU A 6 54.30 -35.79 -18.89
C GLU A 6 55.12 -35.01 -19.94
N LEU A 7 56.38 -35.42 -20.21
CA LEU A 7 57.20 -34.86 -21.28
C LEU A 7 56.56 -35.08 -22.66
N SER A 8 56.18 -36.32 -22.97
CA SER A 8 55.55 -36.65 -24.26
C SER A 8 54.22 -35.90 -24.47
N ARG A 9 53.43 -35.74 -23.41
CA ARG A 9 52.18 -34.97 -23.45
C ARG A 9 52.41 -33.49 -23.73
N LEU A 10 53.43 -32.90 -23.11
CA LEU A 10 53.79 -31.49 -23.32
C LEU A 10 54.37 -31.26 -24.72
N GLU A 11 55.14 -32.20 -25.26
CA GLU A 11 55.63 -32.14 -26.65
C GLU A 11 54.47 -32.20 -27.66
N GLU A 12 53.50 -33.09 -27.45
CA GLU A 12 52.31 -33.17 -28.29
C GLU A 12 51.47 -31.89 -28.25
N LEU A 13 51.41 -31.21 -27.10
CA LEU A 13 50.76 -29.90 -26.97
C LEU A 13 51.52 -28.80 -27.71
N LEU A 14 52.85 -28.74 -27.56
CA LEU A 14 53.70 -27.72 -28.20
C LEU A 14 53.71 -27.83 -29.73
N ARG A 15 53.49 -29.03 -30.28
CA ARG A 15 53.44 -29.28 -31.72
C ARG A 15 52.10 -28.91 -32.39
N ARG A 16 51.09 -28.53 -31.60
CA ARG A 16 49.79 -28.13 -32.17
C ARG A 16 49.94 -26.87 -33.04
N PRO A 17 49.15 -26.77 -34.13
CA PRO A 17 49.21 -25.61 -35.00
C PRO A 17 48.87 -24.34 -34.21
N ASP A 18 49.69 -23.29 -34.38
CA ASP A 18 49.58 -21.99 -33.73
C ASP A 18 49.56 -22.01 -32.20
N TYR A 19 50.06 -23.08 -31.57
CA TYR A 19 50.14 -23.16 -30.11
C TYR A 19 50.97 -22.03 -29.47
N VAL A 20 51.87 -21.42 -30.24
CA VAL A 20 52.63 -20.23 -29.82
C VAL A 20 51.75 -19.03 -29.47
N LEU A 21 50.53 -18.98 -30.00
CA LEU A 21 49.55 -17.91 -29.75
C LEU A 21 48.63 -18.22 -28.55
N GLU A 22 48.67 -19.44 -28.01
CA GLU A 22 47.85 -19.84 -26.87
C GLU A 22 48.37 -19.20 -25.57
N PRO A 23 47.48 -18.71 -24.68
CA PRO A 23 47.88 -17.97 -23.47
C PRO A 23 48.69 -18.82 -22.48
N ALA A 24 48.51 -20.15 -22.49
CA ALA A 24 49.18 -21.08 -21.60
C ALA A 24 50.60 -21.49 -22.06
N VAL A 25 51.04 -21.08 -23.26
CA VAL A 25 52.31 -21.54 -23.85
C VAL A 25 53.51 -21.30 -22.93
N LYS A 26 53.57 -20.14 -22.27
CA LYS A 26 54.70 -19.77 -21.39
C LYS A 26 54.81 -20.69 -20.18
N ASP A 27 53.69 -21.09 -19.59
CA ASP A 27 53.68 -21.94 -18.40
C ASP A 27 53.96 -23.39 -18.77
N ASN A 28 53.45 -23.86 -19.91
CA ASN A 28 53.74 -25.20 -20.41
C ASN A 28 55.20 -25.35 -20.88
N VAL A 29 55.80 -24.30 -21.46
CA VAL A 29 57.25 -24.26 -21.75
C VAL A 29 58.06 -24.34 -20.46
N ARG A 30 57.69 -23.59 -19.42
CA ARG A 30 58.37 -23.68 -18.11
C ARG A 30 58.21 -25.05 -17.47
N GLN A 31 57.05 -25.68 -17.59
CA GLN A 31 56.77 -27.01 -17.06
C GLN A 31 57.56 -28.09 -17.80
N TYR A 32 57.68 -27.98 -19.13
CA TYR A 32 58.49 -28.87 -19.95
C TYR A 32 59.98 -28.79 -19.61
N ILE A 33 60.52 -27.57 -19.41
CA ILE A 33 61.91 -27.38 -18.96
C ILE A 33 62.12 -27.98 -17.55
N LYS A 34 61.16 -27.78 -16.63
CA LYS A 34 61.21 -28.37 -15.28
C LYS A 34 61.14 -29.90 -15.28
N ALA A 35 60.48 -30.50 -16.28
CA ALA A 35 60.40 -31.95 -16.45
C ALA A 35 61.68 -32.57 -17.06
N GLY A 36 62.68 -31.76 -17.41
CA GLY A 36 63.95 -32.20 -17.99
C GLY A 36 63.96 -32.24 -19.52
N GLY A 37 62.99 -31.59 -20.16
CA GLY A 37 62.90 -31.46 -21.62
C GLY A 37 63.95 -30.52 -22.20
N LYS A 38 64.35 -30.77 -23.45
CA LYS A 38 65.41 -30.00 -24.12
C LYS A 38 64.84 -28.72 -24.76
N PRO A 39 65.45 -27.54 -24.53
CA PRO A 39 64.97 -26.28 -25.12
C PRO A 39 64.96 -26.28 -26.65
N GLU A 40 65.85 -27.03 -27.31
CA GLU A 40 65.89 -27.12 -28.78
C GLU A 40 64.58 -27.67 -29.35
N VAL A 41 64.03 -28.70 -28.72
CA VAL A 41 62.79 -29.37 -29.13
C VAL A 41 61.58 -28.44 -29.01
N ILE A 42 61.56 -27.55 -28.01
CA ILE A 42 60.52 -26.54 -27.85
C ILE A 42 60.56 -25.55 -29.01
N LEU A 43 61.76 -25.07 -29.36
CA LEU A 43 61.95 -24.08 -30.42
C LEU A 43 61.52 -24.68 -31.76
N GLU A 44 61.99 -25.88 -32.08
CA GLU A 44 61.59 -26.61 -33.30
C GLU A 44 60.08 -26.85 -33.33
N SER A 45 59.49 -27.37 -32.25
CA SER A 45 58.05 -27.68 -32.21
C SER A 45 57.17 -26.43 -32.36
N LEU A 46 57.52 -25.31 -31.72
CA LEU A 46 56.75 -24.07 -31.81
C LEU A 46 56.94 -23.34 -33.14
N THR A 47 58.14 -23.43 -33.75
CA THR A 47 58.42 -22.80 -35.04
C THR A 47 57.82 -23.58 -36.20
N GLU A 48 57.91 -24.92 -36.18
CA GLU A 48 57.25 -25.79 -37.16
C GLU A 48 55.73 -25.74 -37.03
N GLY A 49 55.21 -25.56 -35.82
CA GLY A 49 53.77 -25.45 -35.54
C GLY A 49 53.15 -24.10 -35.90
N TYR A 50 53.93 -23.05 -36.21
CA TYR A 50 53.37 -21.74 -36.52
C TYR A 50 52.87 -21.66 -37.97
N VAL A 51 51.55 -21.55 -38.14
CA VAL A 51 50.86 -21.44 -39.43
C VAL A 51 50.29 -20.03 -39.63
N GLY A 52 50.03 -19.29 -38.55
CA GLY A 52 49.59 -17.90 -38.58
C GLY A 52 48.11 -17.71 -38.88
N TYR A 53 47.24 -18.69 -38.58
CA TYR A 53 45.80 -18.64 -38.89
C TYR A 53 45.12 -17.38 -38.33
N ALA A 54 45.45 -16.98 -37.10
CA ALA A 54 44.91 -15.77 -36.50
C ALA A 54 45.28 -14.50 -37.29
N HIS A 55 46.53 -14.41 -37.78
CA HIS A 55 47.00 -13.28 -38.57
C HIS A 55 46.38 -13.27 -39.97
N MET A 56 46.22 -14.44 -40.59
CA MET A 56 45.52 -14.57 -41.88
C MET A 56 44.05 -14.17 -41.77
N ALA A 57 43.36 -14.59 -40.71
CA ALA A 57 41.98 -14.18 -40.43
C ALA A 57 41.87 -12.67 -40.19
N MET A 58 42.77 -12.09 -39.38
CA MET A 58 42.83 -10.65 -39.14
C MET A 58 43.09 -9.84 -40.43
N MET A 59 43.92 -10.37 -41.33
CA MET A 59 44.19 -9.75 -42.63
C MET A 59 42.94 -9.81 -43.53
N MET A 60 42.21 -10.92 -43.52
CA MET A 60 40.93 -11.04 -44.24
C MET A 60 39.88 -10.06 -43.72
N VAL A 61 39.76 -9.89 -42.39
CA VAL A 61 38.86 -8.87 -41.80
C VAL A 61 39.22 -7.47 -42.29
N LYS A 62 40.51 -7.10 -42.26
CA LYS A 62 40.99 -5.81 -42.78
C LYS A 62 40.74 -5.63 -44.28
N TRP A 63 40.78 -6.70 -45.06
CA TRP A 63 40.47 -6.64 -46.48
C TRP A 63 38.97 -6.53 -46.73
N MET A 64 38.13 -7.13 -45.88
CA MET A 64 36.68 -6.96 -45.93
C MET A 64 36.28 -5.51 -45.62
N ASP A 65 36.93 -4.87 -44.65
CA ASP A 65 36.76 -3.44 -44.36
C ASP A 65 37.10 -2.52 -45.56
N MET A 66 37.94 -2.98 -46.49
CA MET A 66 38.30 -2.22 -47.70
C MET A 66 37.30 -2.41 -48.85
N VAL A 67 36.44 -3.43 -48.78
CA VAL A 67 35.48 -3.79 -49.83
C VAL A 67 34.06 -3.30 -49.50
N GLU A 68 33.72 -3.13 -48.22
CA GLU A 68 32.45 -2.58 -47.77
C GLU A 68 32.52 -1.04 -47.60
N ASP A 69 31.82 -0.27 -48.44
CA ASP A 69 31.76 1.21 -48.39
C ASP A 69 30.95 1.75 -47.18
N GLU A 70 30.17 0.90 -46.53
CA GLU A 70 29.46 1.19 -45.29
C GLU A 70 29.97 0.21 -44.23
N PRO A 71 30.61 0.67 -43.13
CA PRO A 71 31.03 -0.25 -42.09
C PRO A 71 29.78 -0.94 -41.55
N SER A 72 29.72 -2.27 -41.65
CA SER A 72 28.67 -3.07 -41.04
C SER A 72 28.81 -3.00 -39.50
N THR A 73 28.42 -1.86 -38.93
CA THR A 73 28.56 -1.43 -37.53
C THR A 73 27.85 -2.31 -36.49
N ASN A 74 27.31 -3.46 -36.88
CA ASN A 74 26.45 -4.23 -35.99
C ASN A 74 27.23 -5.21 -35.11
N HIS A 75 28.37 -5.75 -35.55
CA HIS A 75 29.04 -6.82 -34.80
C HIS A 75 30.57 -6.70 -34.89
N ASP A 76 31.19 -6.21 -33.82
CA ASP A 76 32.64 -6.13 -33.68
C ASP A 76 33.23 -7.42 -33.07
N GLU A 77 34.56 -7.48 -32.95
CA GLU A 77 35.26 -8.61 -32.30
C GLU A 77 34.68 -8.92 -30.90
N PHE A 78 34.29 -7.89 -30.15
CA PHE A 78 33.69 -8.01 -28.83
C PHE A 78 32.34 -8.75 -28.89
N PHE A 79 31.50 -8.48 -29.89
CA PHE A 79 30.23 -9.20 -30.07
C PHE A 79 30.43 -10.70 -30.28
N TYR A 80 31.33 -11.10 -31.17
CA TYR A 80 31.56 -12.53 -31.42
C TYR A 80 32.19 -13.22 -30.20
N LEU A 81 33.09 -12.53 -29.49
CA LEU A 81 33.66 -13.04 -28.24
C LEU A 81 32.59 -13.18 -27.14
N LYS A 82 31.65 -12.23 -27.08
CA LYS A 82 30.50 -12.24 -26.16
C LYS A 82 29.63 -13.46 -26.40
N GLU A 83 29.19 -13.69 -27.64
CA GLU A 83 28.33 -14.84 -27.98
C GLU A 83 29.06 -16.18 -27.82
N PHE A 84 30.34 -16.26 -28.19
CA PHE A 84 31.16 -17.44 -27.93
C PHE A 84 31.27 -17.73 -26.43
N THR A 85 31.53 -16.71 -25.62
CA THR A 85 31.63 -16.85 -24.17
C THR A 85 30.29 -17.29 -23.57
N LYS A 86 29.15 -16.73 -24.01
CA LYS A 86 27.82 -17.21 -23.59
C LYS A 86 27.63 -18.70 -23.88
N SER A 87 28.02 -19.17 -25.06
CA SER A 87 27.85 -20.57 -25.47
C SER A 87 28.70 -21.56 -24.66
N LYS A 88 29.83 -21.10 -24.12
CA LYS A 88 30.81 -21.93 -23.39
C LYS A 88 30.84 -21.66 -21.90
N PHE A 89 30.02 -20.73 -21.40
CA PHE A 89 30.03 -20.33 -20.00
C PHE A 89 29.54 -21.48 -19.12
N ASP A 90 30.33 -21.80 -18.12
CA ASP A 90 30.04 -22.86 -17.15
C ASP A 90 30.40 -22.33 -15.76
N PRO A 91 29.40 -22.08 -14.88
CA PRO A 91 29.63 -21.46 -13.58
C PRO A 91 30.49 -22.31 -12.64
N ASP A 92 30.46 -23.64 -12.76
CA ASP A 92 31.11 -24.55 -11.82
C ASP A 92 32.64 -24.52 -11.94
N LYS A 93 33.15 -24.23 -13.15
CA LYS A 93 34.59 -24.07 -13.40
C LYS A 93 35.21 -22.89 -12.66
N PHE A 94 34.41 -21.91 -12.25
CA PHE A 94 34.89 -20.71 -11.56
C PHE A 94 34.85 -20.83 -10.04
N VAL A 95 34.31 -21.91 -9.47
CA VAL A 95 34.24 -22.12 -8.01
C VAL A 95 35.64 -22.21 -7.39
N GLY A 96 36.59 -22.86 -8.07
CA GLY A 96 37.98 -23.01 -7.61
C GLY A 96 38.78 -21.71 -7.56
N ILE A 97 38.42 -20.70 -8.36
CA ILE A 97 39.12 -19.40 -8.41
C ILE A 97 38.96 -18.66 -7.07
N PHE A 98 37.81 -18.81 -6.42
CA PHE A 98 37.51 -18.19 -5.12
C PHE A 98 37.88 -19.06 -3.90
N ALA A 99 38.46 -20.25 -4.11
CA ALA A 99 38.85 -21.16 -3.04
C ALA A 99 40.17 -20.72 -2.36
N SER A 100 41.10 -20.12 -3.10
CA SER A 100 42.37 -19.63 -2.53
C SER A 100 42.18 -18.27 -1.84
N GLN A 101 42.76 -18.13 -0.64
CA GLN A 101 42.71 -16.90 0.14
C GLN A 101 43.41 -15.72 -0.57
N SER A 102 44.36 -16.01 -1.48
CA SER A 102 45.08 -15.02 -2.28
C SER A 102 44.24 -14.38 -3.40
N THR A 103 43.38 -15.17 -4.06
CA THR A 103 42.48 -14.69 -5.13
C THR A 103 41.20 -14.04 -4.61
N ARG A 104 40.84 -14.26 -3.33
CA ARG A 104 39.68 -13.60 -2.70
C ARG A 104 39.95 -12.12 -2.38
N SER A 105 41.23 -11.76 -2.18
CA SER A 105 41.70 -10.40 -1.89
C SER A 105 42.25 -9.69 -3.12
N GLN A 106 42.81 -10.44 -4.09
CA GLN A 106 43.28 -9.87 -5.34
C GLN A 106 42.12 -9.66 -6.32
N CYS A 107 41.96 -8.40 -6.70
CA CYS A 107 41.29 -8.03 -7.92
C CYS A 107 41.81 -8.89 -9.09
N LEU A 108 40.90 -9.55 -9.82
CA LEU A 108 41.18 -10.14 -11.12
C LEU A 108 41.41 -9.00 -12.14
N PRO A 109 42.62 -8.79 -12.66
CA PRO A 109 42.91 -7.63 -13.52
C PRO A 109 42.14 -7.66 -14.84
N TRP A 110 41.93 -8.87 -15.39
CA TRP A 110 41.10 -9.07 -16.58
C TRP A 110 39.65 -8.66 -16.35
N LEU A 111 39.13 -8.85 -15.13
CA LEU A 111 37.77 -8.48 -14.77
C LEU A 111 37.63 -6.96 -14.67
N GLU A 112 38.63 -6.24 -14.15
CA GLU A 112 38.60 -4.77 -14.13
C GLU A 112 38.58 -4.16 -15.53
N GLY A 113 39.39 -4.70 -16.45
CA GLY A 113 39.36 -4.27 -17.84
C GLY A 113 37.97 -4.44 -18.46
N LEU A 114 37.33 -5.60 -18.22
CA LEU A 114 36.02 -5.89 -18.77
C LEU A 114 34.88 -5.09 -18.11
N LEU A 115 34.95 -4.83 -16.80
CA LEU A 115 33.94 -4.04 -16.07
C LEU A 115 34.02 -2.54 -16.37
N SER A 116 35.19 -2.05 -16.79
CA SER A 116 35.38 -0.66 -17.18
C SER A 116 34.61 -0.33 -18.48
N ASP A 117 34.49 -1.29 -19.42
CA ASP A 117 33.71 -1.14 -20.64
C ASP A 117 32.20 -1.34 -20.38
N PRO A 118 31.32 -0.38 -20.76
CA PRO A 118 29.87 -0.53 -20.70
C PRO A 118 29.33 -1.81 -21.37
N ARG A 119 29.95 -2.26 -22.47
CA ARG A 119 29.53 -3.46 -23.19
C ARG A 119 29.81 -4.74 -22.39
N GLY A 120 30.90 -4.74 -21.63
CA GLY A 120 31.23 -5.78 -20.66
C GLY A 120 30.26 -5.83 -19.49
N ARG A 121 29.85 -4.68 -18.95
CA ARG A 121 28.82 -4.62 -17.89
C ARG A 121 27.47 -5.18 -18.35
N LYS A 122 27.00 -4.79 -19.54
CA LYS A 122 25.78 -5.36 -20.15
C LYS A 122 25.87 -6.87 -20.33
N PHE A 123 27.03 -7.37 -20.77
CA PHE A 123 27.28 -8.80 -20.86
C PHE A 123 27.12 -9.51 -19.50
N PHE A 124 27.66 -8.95 -18.42
CA PHE A 124 27.47 -9.51 -17.08
C PHE A 124 26.00 -9.50 -16.64
N TYR A 125 25.22 -8.47 -16.98
CA TYR A 125 23.78 -8.44 -16.67
C TYR A 125 23.02 -9.55 -17.38
N GLU A 126 23.20 -9.72 -18.69
CA GLU A 126 22.56 -10.78 -19.48
C GLU A 126 22.93 -12.19 -18.96
N LEU A 127 24.20 -12.37 -18.60
CA LEU A 127 24.71 -13.67 -18.16
C LEU A 127 24.24 -14.01 -16.74
N SER A 128 24.16 -13.01 -15.86
CA SER A 128 23.62 -13.18 -14.50
C SER A 128 22.11 -13.39 -14.46
N ALA A 129 21.36 -12.82 -15.40
CA ALA A 129 19.94 -13.13 -15.60
C ALA A 129 19.73 -14.59 -16.08
N SER A 130 20.74 -15.21 -16.71
CA SER A 130 20.68 -16.61 -17.14
C SER A 130 21.23 -17.59 -16.09
N HIS A 131 22.14 -17.13 -15.22
CA HIS A 131 22.88 -17.95 -14.25
C HIS A 131 22.90 -17.35 -12.83
N HIS A 132 21.73 -17.33 -12.18
CA HIS A 132 21.42 -16.67 -10.90
C HIS A 132 22.30 -17.08 -9.69
N ASN A 133 23.05 -18.19 -9.76
CA ASN A 133 23.80 -18.76 -8.63
C ASN A 133 25.34 -18.76 -8.81
N SER A 134 25.88 -18.02 -9.79
CA SER A 134 27.33 -17.98 -10.02
C SER A 134 28.06 -17.03 -9.07
N LEU A 135 29.01 -17.55 -8.28
CA LEU A 135 29.88 -16.73 -7.40
C LEU A 135 30.62 -15.62 -8.15
N LEU A 136 31.07 -15.91 -9.37
CA LEU A 136 31.78 -14.93 -10.21
C LEU A 136 30.87 -13.76 -10.58
N LEU A 137 29.63 -14.04 -10.96
CA LEU A 137 28.65 -13.02 -11.37
C LEU A 137 28.24 -12.18 -10.16
N ASN A 138 28.06 -12.80 -9.00
CA ASN A 138 27.78 -12.09 -7.75
C ASN A 138 28.92 -11.12 -7.40
N PHE A 139 30.16 -11.58 -7.52
CA PHE A 139 31.34 -10.74 -7.30
C PHE A 139 31.44 -9.61 -8.32
N ALA A 140 31.18 -9.88 -9.60
CA ALA A 140 31.19 -8.89 -10.67
C ALA A 140 30.13 -7.80 -10.44
N ILE A 141 28.88 -8.18 -10.14
CA ILE A 141 27.79 -7.24 -9.86
C ILE A 141 28.11 -6.38 -8.63
N GLN A 142 28.60 -6.98 -7.54
CA GLN A 142 29.02 -6.20 -6.37
C GLN A 142 30.16 -5.23 -6.70
N LYS A 143 31.09 -5.63 -7.56
CA LYS A 143 32.19 -4.76 -7.98
C LYS A 143 31.71 -3.60 -8.87
N ILE A 144 30.80 -3.87 -9.81
CA ILE A 144 30.13 -2.83 -10.62
C ILE A 144 29.43 -1.81 -9.71
N MET A 145 28.76 -2.27 -8.65
CA MET A 145 28.11 -1.38 -7.68
C MET A 145 29.10 -0.54 -6.88
N LYS A 146 30.26 -1.10 -6.52
CA LYS A 146 31.35 -0.36 -5.85
C LYS A 146 32.03 0.66 -6.77
N MET A 147 32.03 0.41 -8.07
CA MET A 147 32.54 1.35 -9.09
C MET A 147 31.60 2.53 -9.36
N GLY A 148 30.41 2.57 -8.75
CA GLY A 148 29.45 3.67 -8.86
C GLY A 148 28.38 3.50 -9.95
N TYR A 149 28.38 2.39 -10.70
CA TYR A 149 27.37 2.12 -11.74
C TYR A 149 26.07 1.51 -11.19
N GLN A 150 25.61 1.99 -10.04
CA GLN A 150 24.46 1.39 -9.33
C GLN A 150 23.15 1.58 -10.09
N ASP A 151 22.97 2.74 -10.74
CA ASP A 151 21.75 3.07 -11.48
C ASP A 151 21.65 2.27 -12.79
N GLU A 152 22.78 1.93 -13.42
CA GLU A 152 22.83 1.07 -14.61
C GLU A 152 22.37 -0.36 -14.26
N VAL A 153 22.85 -0.90 -13.13
CA VAL A 153 22.45 -2.22 -12.62
C VAL A 153 20.98 -2.25 -12.23
N ALA A 154 20.47 -1.19 -11.61
CA ALA A 154 19.06 -1.04 -11.27
C ALA A 154 18.17 -1.01 -12.53
N THR A 155 18.61 -0.30 -13.57
CA THR A 155 17.90 -0.20 -14.85
C THR A 155 17.87 -1.53 -15.62
N ALA A 156 18.86 -2.40 -15.41
CA ALA A 156 18.93 -3.73 -16.04
C ALA A 156 17.80 -4.69 -15.63
N GLY A 157 16.97 -4.32 -14.65
CA GLY A 157 15.63 -4.88 -14.46
C GLY A 157 15.50 -6.03 -13.46
N SER A 158 14.29 -6.60 -13.40
CA SER A 158 13.86 -7.61 -12.42
C SER A 158 14.62 -8.94 -12.49
N GLY A 159 15.31 -9.24 -13.59
CA GLY A 159 16.16 -10.44 -13.72
C GLY A 159 17.34 -10.45 -12.74
N LEU A 160 17.78 -9.28 -12.26
CA LEU A 160 18.86 -9.13 -11.28
C LEU A 160 18.35 -8.93 -9.84
N ALA A 161 17.03 -8.91 -9.62
CA ALA A 161 16.42 -8.69 -8.31
C ALA A 161 16.67 -9.86 -7.32
N SER A 162 17.17 -11.00 -7.81
CA SER A 162 17.66 -12.09 -6.95
C SER A 162 18.88 -11.67 -6.12
N TYR A 163 19.66 -10.68 -6.57
CA TYR A 163 20.81 -10.17 -5.85
C TYR A 163 20.40 -9.13 -4.82
N PHE A 164 20.68 -9.43 -3.53
CA PHE A 164 20.27 -8.57 -2.41
C PHE A 164 20.70 -7.11 -2.56
N SER A 165 21.94 -6.84 -2.99
CA SER A 165 22.44 -5.46 -3.12
C SER A 165 21.71 -4.69 -4.22
N VAL A 166 21.40 -5.35 -5.34
CA VAL A 166 20.64 -4.76 -6.46
C VAL A 166 19.20 -4.53 -6.04
N PHE A 167 18.57 -5.54 -5.43
CA PHE A 167 17.22 -5.45 -4.87
C PHE A 167 17.11 -4.31 -3.85
N HIS A 168 18.06 -4.21 -2.92
CA HIS A 168 18.04 -3.18 -1.89
C HIS A 168 18.18 -1.79 -2.48
N LYS A 169 19.01 -1.60 -3.52
CA LYS A 169 19.13 -0.32 -4.22
C LYS A 169 17.86 0.05 -4.99
N LEU A 170 17.26 -0.92 -5.68
CA LEU A 170 15.96 -0.75 -6.33
C LEU A 170 14.87 -0.36 -5.32
N LEU A 171 14.85 -1.02 -4.17
CA LEU A 171 13.95 -0.73 -3.07
C LEU A 171 14.20 0.66 -2.48
N GLU A 172 15.45 1.08 -2.31
CA GLU A 172 15.82 2.43 -1.87
C GLU A 172 15.27 3.49 -2.83
N ASN A 173 15.39 3.28 -4.14
CA ASN A 173 14.87 4.21 -5.14
C ASN A 173 13.32 4.29 -5.07
N LYS A 174 12.64 3.14 -4.92
CA LYS A 174 11.17 3.09 -4.77
C LYS A 174 10.68 3.73 -3.48
N ILE A 175 11.32 3.45 -2.35
CA ILE A 175 10.99 4.06 -1.05
C ILE A 175 11.28 5.56 -1.08
N SER A 176 12.35 6.01 -1.73
CA SER A 176 12.66 7.44 -1.87
C SER A 176 11.60 8.16 -2.72
N ALA A 177 11.14 7.54 -3.81
CA ALA A 177 10.02 8.06 -4.60
C ALA A 177 8.73 8.13 -3.76
N LEU A 178 8.44 7.09 -2.99
CA LEU A 178 7.29 7.04 -2.09
C LEU A 178 7.35 8.16 -1.03
N LEU A 179 8.50 8.34 -0.38
CA LEU A 179 8.73 9.41 0.59
C LEU A 179 8.54 10.80 -0.03
N ALA A 180 8.98 11.00 -1.28
CA ALA A 180 8.80 12.26 -1.98
C ALA A 180 7.32 12.57 -2.25
N VAL A 181 6.53 11.55 -2.64
CA VAL A 181 5.07 11.70 -2.84
C VAL A 181 4.37 11.98 -1.51
N VAL A 182 4.66 11.19 -0.47
CA VAL A 182 4.08 11.36 0.88
C VAL A 182 4.41 12.73 1.45
N ARG A 183 5.66 13.19 1.29
CA ARG A 183 6.08 14.52 1.76
C ARG A 183 5.36 15.63 1.03
N ARG A 184 5.21 15.55 -0.30
CA ARG A 184 4.44 16.52 -1.09
C ARG A 184 2.98 16.56 -0.64
N ALA A 185 2.38 15.41 -0.36
CA ALA A 185 1.01 15.32 0.14
C ALA A 185 0.89 15.99 1.53
N ALA A 186 1.80 15.69 2.46
CA ALA A 186 1.82 16.29 3.79
C ALA A 186 2.07 17.81 3.75
N GLU A 187 2.95 18.29 2.88
CA GLU A 187 3.20 19.72 2.69
C GLU A 187 1.98 20.43 2.09
N ALA A 188 1.25 19.79 1.18
CA ALA A 188 -0.01 20.30 0.64
C ALA A 188 -1.11 20.38 1.73
N GLU A 189 -1.21 19.38 2.61
CA GLU A 189 -2.14 19.38 3.75
C GLU A 189 -1.77 20.45 4.80
N ALA A 190 -0.48 20.59 5.14
CA ALA A 190 0.00 21.60 6.08
C ALA A 190 -0.21 23.03 5.55
N ALA A 191 0.02 23.25 4.25
CA ALA A 191 -0.29 24.52 3.59
C ALA A 191 -1.80 24.82 3.58
N ALA A 192 -2.66 23.79 3.57
CA ALA A 192 -4.10 23.96 3.71
C ALA A 192 -4.49 24.43 5.13
N GLY A 193 -3.85 23.90 6.17
CA GLY A 193 -4.06 24.34 7.56
C GLY A 193 -3.61 25.77 7.84
N ALA A 194 -2.50 26.21 7.25
CA ALA A 194 -1.98 27.57 7.43
C ALA A 194 -2.73 28.65 6.62
N ALA A 195 -3.33 28.28 5.49
CA ALA A 195 -4.04 29.22 4.60
C ALA A 195 -5.54 29.40 4.93
N GLY A 196 -6.03 28.81 6.03
CA GLY A 196 -7.43 28.87 6.49
C GLY A 196 -7.98 30.27 6.81
N GLY A 197 -7.25 31.34 6.47
CA GLY A 197 -7.70 32.71 6.66
C GLY A 197 -8.22 33.44 5.41
N ARG A 198 -7.85 33.07 4.17
CA ARG A 198 -8.12 33.92 2.96
C ARG A 198 -7.84 33.26 1.59
N GLY A 199 -8.10 31.96 1.42
CA GLY A 199 -7.85 31.25 0.15
C GLY A 199 -8.99 31.39 -0.87
N SER A 200 -8.68 31.80 -2.11
CA SER A 200 -9.62 31.80 -3.25
C SER A 200 -10.13 30.38 -3.58
N PRO A 201 -11.40 30.18 -3.97
CA PRO A 201 -11.99 28.87 -4.25
C PRO A 201 -11.25 28.05 -5.33
N ALA A 202 -10.58 28.70 -6.28
CA ALA A 202 -9.73 28.02 -7.27
C ALA A 202 -8.54 27.29 -6.63
N GLY A 203 -8.03 27.79 -5.49
CA GLY A 203 -6.96 27.16 -4.73
C GLY A 203 -7.41 25.90 -3.99
N ALA A 204 -8.68 25.79 -3.60
CA ALA A 204 -9.21 24.60 -2.93
C ALA A 204 -9.34 23.42 -3.92
N ALA A 205 -9.87 23.66 -5.12
CA ALA A 205 -9.99 22.65 -6.17
C ALA A 205 -8.62 22.13 -6.64
N ALA A 206 -7.64 23.02 -6.81
CA ALA A 206 -6.28 22.61 -7.19
C ALA A 206 -5.58 21.77 -6.10
N ARG A 207 -5.87 22.03 -4.81
CA ARG A 207 -5.31 21.28 -3.67
C ARG A 207 -5.95 19.89 -3.53
N GLU A 208 -7.25 19.76 -3.75
CA GLU A 208 -7.96 18.48 -3.70
C GLU A 208 -7.54 17.57 -4.87
N ALA A 209 -7.38 18.12 -6.08
CA ALA A 209 -6.82 17.42 -7.22
C ALA A 209 -5.39 16.90 -6.95
N SER A 210 -4.55 17.71 -6.27
CA SER A 210 -3.21 17.29 -5.86
C SER A 210 -3.24 16.14 -4.85
N GLY A 211 -4.22 16.10 -3.93
CA GLY A 211 -4.37 15.01 -2.97
C GLY A 211 -4.83 13.69 -3.61
N VAL A 212 -5.76 13.77 -4.56
CA VAL A 212 -6.21 12.61 -5.34
C VAL A 212 -5.07 12.07 -6.20
N GLN A 213 -4.32 12.94 -6.86
CA GLN A 213 -3.15 12.57 -7.66
C GLN A 213 -2.08 11.88 -6.79
N ALA A 214 -1.77 12.42 -5.61
CA ALA A 214 -0.81 11.79 -4.71
C ALA A 214 -1.24 10.39 -4.27
N LYS A 215 -2.54 10.16 -3.99
CA LYS A 215 -3.06 8.82 -3.68
C LYS A 215 -2.91 7.84 -4.84
N GLN A 216 -3.15 8.28 -6.08
CA GLN A 216 -2.96 7.46 -7.28
C GLN A 216 -1.48 7.12 -7.50
N GLU A 217 -0.58 8.08 -7.33
CA GLU A 217 0.86 7.87 -7.41
C GLU A 217 1.36 6.88 -6.35
N VAL A 218 0.88 7.00 -5.10
CA VAL A 218 1.17 6.03 -4.03
C VAL A 218 0.67 4.63 -4.42
N ALA A 219 -0.56 4.49 -4.91
CA ALA A 219 -1.10 3.20 -5.32
C ALA A 219 -0.30 2.55 -6.46
N ALA A 220 0.18 3.35 -7.43
CA ALA A 220 1.06 2.86 -8.49
C ALA A 220 2.41 2.38 -7.93
N LEU A 221 3.03 3.12 -7.01
CA LEU A 221 4.28 2.72 -6.36
C LEU A 221 4.12 1.46 -5.49
N VAL A 222 2.99 1.31 -4.80
CA VAL A 222 2.65 0.09 -4.03
C VAL A 222 2.57 -1.11 -4.95
N LYS A 223 1.91 -0.96 -6.12
CA LYS A 223 1.84 -2.01 -7.14
C LYS A 223 3.23 -2.38 -7.65
N ASP A 224 4.08 -1.40 -7.94
CA ASP A 224 5.46 -1.63 -8.36
C ASP A 224 6.29 -2.35 -7.29
N LEU A 225 6.07 -2.03 -6.00
CA LEU A 225 6.70 -2.73 -4.87
C LEU A 225 6.22 -4.19 -4.79
N ARG A 226 4.91 -4.42 -4.90
CA ARG A 226 4.30 -5.76 -4.95
C ARG A 226 4.94 -6.61 -6.03
N ASP A 227 5.00 -6.11 -7.26
CA ASP A 227 5.56 -6.85 -8.39
C ASP A 227 7.04 -7.20 -8.19
N SER A 228 7.76 -6.44 -7.36
CA SER A 228 9.17 -6.70 -7.02
C SER A 228 9.37 -7.75 -5.93
N CYS A 229 8.38 -7.96 -5.04
CA CYS A 229 8.50 -8.85 -3.90
C CYS A 229 7.60 -10.10 -3.93
N GLU A 230 6.61 -10.17 -4.84
CA GLU A 230 5.63 -11.27 -4.92
C GLU A 230 6.29 -12.65 -5.16
N GLN A 231 7.47 -12.69 -5.79
CA GLN A 231 8.15 -13.92 -6.15
C GLN A 231 8.87 -14.61 -4.98
N SER A 232 9.12 -13.91 -3.87
CA SER A 232 9.95 -14.44 -2.79
C SER A 232 9.56 -13.96 -1.39
N GLN A 233 9.50 -14.91 -0.45
CA GLN A 233 9.19 -14.63 0.96
C GLN A 233 10.21 -13.69 1.61
N HIS A 234 11.50 -13.83 1.30
CA HIS A 234 12.55 -13.05 1.94
C HIS A 234 12.62 -11.61 1.40
N THR A 235 12.32 -11.38 0.12
CA THR A 235 12.25 -10.02 -0.45
C THR A 235 11.04 -9.28 0.11
N TYR A 236 9.89 -9.94 0.20
CA TYR A 236 8.70 -9.40 0.86
C TYR A 236 8.97 -9.02 2.31
N LEU A 237 9.56 -9.94 3.09
CA LEU A 237 9.89 -9.69 4.50
C LEU A 237 10.84 -8.49 4.65
N HIS A 238 11.83 -8.36 3.77
CA HIS A 238 12.76 -7.22 3.77
C HIS A 238 12.05 -5.89 3.50
N VAL A 239 11.16 -5.84 2.49
CA VAL A 239 10.36 -4.64 2.20
C VAL A 239 9.50 -4.27 3.39
N GLN A 240 8.76 -5.23 3.96
CA GLN A 240 7.89 -4.99 5.10
C GLN A 240 8.66 -4.51 6.33
N HIS A 241 9.83 -5.11 6.61
CA HIS A 241 10.68 -4.68 7.72
C HIS A 241 11.15 -3.23 7.55
N MET A 242 11.56 -2.83 6.33
CA MET A 242 11.95 -1.45 6.04
C MET A 242 10.78 -0.47 6.20
N LEU A 243 9.59 -0.81 5.69
CA LEU A 243 8.41 0.04 5.83
C LEU A 243 7.97 0.20 7.29
N HIS A 244 7.98 -0.86 8.09
CA HIS A 244 7.69 -0.79 9.52
C HIS A 244 8.76 -0.01 10.30
N TYR A 245 10.04 -0.21 9.98
CA TYR A 245 11.14 0.52 10.62
C TYR A 245 11.06 2.04 10.36
N LEU A 246 10.81 2.44 9.11
CA LEU A 246 10.63 3.84 8.74
C LEU A 246 9.30 4.41 9.25
N GLY A 247 8.25 3.59 9.23
CA GLY A 247 6.90 3.96 9.66
C GLY A 247 6.76 4.21 11.16
N ASN A 248 7.59 3.54 11.98
CA ASN A 248 7.66 3.77 13.43
C ASN A 248 8.34 5.11 13.80
N GLN A 249 8.82 5.88 12.83
CA GLN A 249 9.35 7.23 13.07
C GLN A 249 8.21 8.27 13.11
N LYS A 250 8.45 9.43 13.71
CA LYS A 250 7.46 10.51 13.78
C LYS A 250 7.06 10.96 12.36
N GLY A 251 5.76 10.90 12.05
CA GLY A 251 5.23 11.22 10.72
C GLY A 251 5.30 10.06 9.71
N GLY A 252 5.69 8.87 10.14
CA GLY A 252 5.77 7.66 9.30
C GLY A 252 4.45 6.92 9.07
N GLU A 253 3.32 7.46 9.53
CA GLU A 253 2.00 6.80 9.47
C GLU A 253 1.59 6.44 8.03
N ALA A 254 1.91 7.29 7.06
CA ALA A 254 1.65 7.02 5.64
C ALA A 254 2.46 5.80 5.11
N LEU A 255 3.66 5.55 5.64
CA LEU A 255 4.44 4.36 5.28
C LEU A 255 3.88 3.09 5.92
N LEU A 256 3.32 3.19 7.13
CA LEU A 256 2.59 2.08 7.74
C LEU A 256 1.30 1.78 6.96
N ALA A 257 0.61 2.80 6.45
CA ALA A 257 -0.54 2.62 5.56
C ALA A 257 -0.13 1.93 4.24
N VAL A 258 1.02 2.29 3.67
CA VAL A 258 1.59 1.61 2.50
C VAL A 258 1.97 0.16 2.80
N ALA A 259 2.55 -0.12 3.97
CA ALA A 259 2.86 -1.48 4.41
C ALA A 259 1.60 -2.35 4.49
N GLN A 260 0.52 -1.81 5.06
CA GLN A 260 -0.79 -2.47 5.16
C GLN A 260 -1.43 -2.67 3.78
N GLN A 261 -1.34 -1.69 2.88
CA GLN A 261 -1.85 -1.81 1.51
C GLN A 261 -1.09 -2.88 0.73
N LEU A 262 0.24 -2.89 0.82
CA LEU A 262 1.09 -3.92 0.22
C LEU A 262 0.74 -5.32 0.76
N GLU A 263 0.50 -5.44 2.06
CA GLU A 263 0.08 -6.69 2.69
C GLU A 263 -1.25 -7.21 2.13
N ALA A 264 -2.23 -6.32 1.96
CA ALA A 264 -3.52 -6.64 1.37
C ALA A 264 -3.42 -7.04 -0.11
N ASP A 265 -2.64 -6.29 -0.91
CA ASP A 265 -2.49 -6.53 -2.35
C ASP A 265 -1.72 -7.83 -2.64
N VAL A 266 -0.71 -8.17 -1.83
CA VAL A 266 0.01 -9.45 -1.94
C VAL A 266 -0.90 -10.61 -1.51
N ALA A 267 -1.69 -10.45 -0.45
CA ALA A 267 -2.62 -11.49 -0.02
C ALA A 267 -3.78 -11.72 -1.01
N ALA A 268 -4.20 -10.69 -1.75
CA ALA A 268 -5.25 -10.78 -2.77
C ALA A 268 -4.76 -11.46 -4.07
N ALA A 269 -3.46 -11.40 -4.35
CA ALA A 269 -2.83 -11.95 -5.55
C ALA A 269 -2.91 -13.47 -5.70
N GLY A 270 -3.06 -14.19 -4.58
CA GLY A 270 -3.13 -15.64 -4.54
C GLY A 270 -2.42 -16.23 -3.31
N PRO A 271 -2.48 -17.56 -3.12
CA PRO A 271 -1.97 -18.24 -1.93
C PRO A 271 -0.43 -18.44 -1.89
N SER A 272 0.34 -17.73 -2.72
CA SER A 272 1.78 -18.00 -2.91
C SER A 272 2.65 -17.68 -1.69
N LEU A 273 2.28 -16.67 -0.89
CA LEU A 273 3.04 -16.24 0.28
C LEU A 273 2.16 -16.28 1.54
N PRO A 274 2.61 -16.93 2.64
CA PRO A 274 1.85 -16.98 3.89
C PRO A 274 2.05 -15.69 4.70
N VAL A 275 1.66 -14.57 4.09
CA VAL A 275 1.86 -13.19 4.57
C VAL A 275 1.43 -13.03 6.04
N TRP A 276 0.25 -13.53 6.38
CA TRP A 276 -0.33 -13.41 7.73
C TRP A 276 0.44 -14.18 8.81
N SER A 277 1.08 -15.29 8.44
CA SER A 277 1.89 -16.09 9.37
C SER A 277 3.24 -15.43 9.73
N MET A 278 3.68 -14.46 8.91
CA MET A 278 4.94 -13.75 9.09
C MET A 278 4.86 -12.64 10.14
N GLN A 279 3.68 -12.34 10.68
CA GLN A 279 3.47 -11.28 11.67
C GLN A 279 4.39 -11.38 12.91
N LYS A 280 4.73 -12.60 13.32
CA LYS A 280 5.71 -12.86 14.40
C LYS A 280 7.12 -12.36 14.10
N LEU A 281 7.48 -12.23 12.83
CA LEU A 281 8.81 -11.79 12.37
C LEU A 281 8.96 -10.27 12.41
N TYR A 282 7.87 -9.52 12.57
CA TYR A 282 7.88 -8.07 12.74
C TYR A 282 8.03 -7.64 14.20
N ALA A 283 8.02 -8.59 15.15
CA ALA A 283 8.23 -8.28 16.56
C ALA A 283 9.67 -7.76 16.80
N PRO A 284 9.86 -6.68 17.56
CA PRO A 284 11.19 -6.17 17.87
C PRO A 284 12.09 -7.24 18.51
N PRO A 285 13.40 -7.28 18.20
CA PRO A 285 14.32 -8.19 18.85
C PRO A 285 14.35 -7.92 20.36
N GLY A 286 14.18 -8.97 21.18
CA GLY A 286 14.07 -8.86 22.65
C GLY A 286 12.63 -8.82 23.19
N SER A 287 11.62 -9.01 22.34
CA SER A 287 10.21 -9.12 22.75
C SER A 287 9.99 -10.28 23.74
N SER A 288 9.10 -10.09 24.72
CA SER A 288 8.75 -11.12 25.70
C SER A 288 8.10 -12.34 25.04
N ALA A 289 8.20 -13.52 25.67
CA ALA A 289 7.56 -14.74 25.16
C ALA A 289 6.04 -14.55 24.96
N ALA A 290 5.38 -13.82 25.86
CA ALA A 290 3.96 -13.47 25.76
C ALA A 290 3.65 -12.56 24.55
N GLN A 291 4.55 -11.64 24.20
CA GLN A 291 4.40 -10.81 22.99
C GLN A 291 4.50 -11.63 21.71
N VAL A 292 5.44 -12.58 21.66
CA VAL A 292 5.61 -13.48 20.52
C VAL A 292 4.40 -14.42 20.39
N GLU A 293 3.87 -14.93 21.50
CA GLU A 293 2.64 -15.72 21.52
C GLU A 293 1.43 -14.93 21.04
N ALA A 294 1.28 -13.67 21.48
CA ALA A 294 0.23 -12.78 21.00
C ALA A 294 0.33 -12.55 19.48
N CYS A 295 1.52 -12.29 18.93
CA CYS A 295 1.72 -12.15 17.49
C CYS A 295 1.41 -13.45 16.72
N ASN A 296 1.71 -14.62 17.29
CA ASN A 296 1.36 -15.92 16.69
C ASN A 296 -0.17 -16.15 16.66
N LEU A 297 -0.88 -15.80 17.74
CA LEU A 297 -2.34 -15.85 17.80
C LEU A 297 -2.96 -14.90 16.76
N ILE A 298 -2.46 -13.66 16.69
CA ILE A 298 -2.90 -12.68 15.70
C ILE A 298 -2.68 -13.19 14.28
N GLY A 299 -1.50 -13.75 13.97
CA GLY A 299 -1.24 -14.34 12.65
C GLY A 299 -2.22 -15.45 12.27
N ARG A 300 -2.61 -16.30 13.22
CA ARG A 300 -3.65 -17.34 13.00
C ARG A 300 -5.03 -16.75 12.74
N ILE A 301 -5.43 -15.72 13.49
CA ILE A 301 -6.70 -15.02 13.29
C ILE A 301 -6.72 -14.34 11.90
N LEU A 302 -5.62 -13.69 11.51
CA LEU A 302 -5.49 -13.03 10.20
C LEU A 302 -5.55 -14.02 9.03
N GLN A 303 -4.91 -15.19 9.18
CA GLN A 303 -4.93 -16.29 8.22
C GLN A 303 -6.35 -16.87 8.05
N ALA A 304 -7.07 -17.07 9.16
CA ALA A 304 -8.44 -17.57 9.14
C ALA A 304 -9.44 -16.56 8.55
N GLY A 305 -9.14 -15.27 8.66
CA GLY A 305 -9.97 -14.19 8.13
C GLY A 305 -11.22 -13.91 8.98
N PRO A 306 -12.04 -12.93 8.56
CA PRO A 306 -13.13 -12.42 9.39
C PRO A 306 -14.24 -13.43 9.69
N GLU A 307 -14.53 -14.36 8.77
CA GLU A 307 -15.58 -15.37 8.94
C GLU A 307 -15.08 -16.68 9.57
N GLY A 308 -13.76 -16.91 9.60
CA GLY A 308 -13.14 -18.14 10.08
C GLY A 308 -12.50 -18.05 11.48
N THR A 309 -12.66 -16.92 12.17
CA THR A 309 -11.96 -16.67 13.44
C THR A 309 -12.47 -17.57 14.57
N ALA A 310 -11.57 -18.35 15.17
CA ALA A 310 -11.91 -19.25 16.27
C ALA A 310 -12.08 -18.48 17.60
N ALA A 311 -13.21 -18.68 18.27
CA ALA A 311 -13.50 -18.06 19.57
C ALA A 311 -12.44 -18.36 20.64
N SER A 312 -11.83 -19.55 20.60
CA SER A 312 -10.77 -19.97 21.52
C SER A 312 -9.47 -19.17 21.35
N ASP A 313 -9.13 -18.76 20.13
CA ASP A 313 -7.94 -17.96 19.86
C ASP A 313 -8.14 -16.50 20.33
N VAL A 314 -9.34 -15.94 20.18
CA VAL A 314 -9.70 -14.61 20.72
C VAL A 314 -9.67 -14.61 22.25
N GLN A 315 -10.20 -15.64 22.90
CA GLN A 315 -10.18 -15.77 24.37
C GLN A 315 -8.76 -15.91 24.92
N ARG A 316 -7.89 -16.69 24.25
CA ARG A 316 -6.47 -16.80 24.62
C ARG A 316 -5.74 -15.46 24.46
N LEU A 317 -5.99 -14.74 23.36
CA LEU A 317 -5.43 -13.41 23.14
C LEU A 317 -5.88 -12.44 24.24
N TYR A 318 -7.17 -12.46 24.61
CA TYR A 318 -7.71 -11.67 25.71
C TYR A 318 -7.05 -12.01 27.06
N GLY A 319 -6.82 -13.30 27.35
CA GLY A 319 -6.09 -13.74 28.55
C GLY A 319 -4.67 -13.15 28.65
N LEU A 320 -3.96 -12.99 27.53
CA LEU A 320 -2.61 -12.40 27.53
C LEU A 320 -2.64 -10.89 27.84
N TYR A 321 -3.57 -10.15 27.24
CA TYR A 321 -3.67 -8.68 27.42
C TYR A 321 -4.38 -8.27 28.71
N SER A 322 -5.32 -9.07 29.23
CA SER A 322 -6.00 -8.79 30.51
C SER A 322 -5.07 -9.01 31.71
N ASN A 323 -4.29 -10.10 31.72
CA ASN A 323 -3.36 -10.42 32.81
C ASN A 323 -2.15 -9.47 32.87
N GLY A 324 -1.73 -8.89 31.74
CA GLY A 324 -0.66 -7.88 31.71
C GLY A 324 -1.06 -6.52 32.27
N SER A 325 -2.36 -6.22 32.34
CA SER A 325 -2.90 -4.92 32.78
C SER A 325 -3.23 -4.87 34.28
N ALA A 326 -3.31 -6.03 34.96
CA ALA A 326 -3.76 -6.13 36.34
C ALA A 326 -2.66 -5.90 37.40
N VAL A 327 -1.39 -5.79 37.02
CA VAL A 327 -0.26 -5.71 37.97
C VAL A 327 0.00 -4.28 38.49
N THR A 328 -0.68 -3.25 37.98
CA THR A 328 -0.47 -1.84 38.40
C THR A 328 -1.58 -1.23 39.27
N ALA A 329 -2.62 -1.99 39.64
CA ALA A 329 -3.68 -1.50 40.53
C ALA A 329 -3.85 -2.41 41.74
N GLY A 330 -3.35 -1.97 42.91
CA GLY A 330 -3.77 -2.50 44.21
C GLY A 330 -2.70 -3.19 45.04
N SER A 331 -1.77 -2.39 45.57
CA SER A 331 -1.18 -2.69 46.88
C SER A 331 -2.23 -2.41 47.96
N GLY A 332 -2.55 -3.43 48.78
CA GLY A 332 -3.19 -3.25 50.08
C GLY A 332 -4.33 -4.22 50.38
N GLY A 333 -4.07 -5.24 51.21
CA GLY A 333 -5.11 -6.07 51.83
C GLY A 333 -4.64 -7.49 52.15
N GLY A 334 -4.35 -7.76 53.42
CA GLY A 334 -3.68 -8.97 53.91
C GLY A 334 -4.58 -10.12 54.38
N GLY A 335 -3.91 -11.20 54.79
CA GLY A 335 -4.44 -12.41 55.44
C GLY A 335 -4.46 -13.59 54.45
N GLY A 336 -3.76 -14.70 54.63
CA GLY A 336 -3.14 -15.33 55.79
C GLY A 336 -3.36 -16.83 55.60
N GLY A 337 -2.31 -17.62 55.40
CA GLY A 337 -2.49 -19.07 55.14
C GLY A 337 -1.21 -19.79 54.72
N SER A 338 -0.49 -20.27 55.73
CA SER A 338 0.76 -21.05 55.65
C SER A 338 0.60 -22.41 54.97
N ALA A 339 1.58 -22.79 54.12
CA ALA A 339 2.34 -24.06 54.12
C ALA A 339 2.74 -24.41 52.66
N GLY A 340 3.99 -24.23 52.26
CA GLY A 340 4.98 -25.30 52.31
C GLY A 340 6.13 -24.97 51.37
N ARG A 341 7.35 -24.99 51.91
CA ARG A 341 8.59 -24.47 51.35
C ARG A 341 9.48 -25.64 50.91
N GLN A 342 10.02 -25.61 49.69
CA GLN A 342 11.29 -26.19 49.19
C GLN A 342 11.15 -26.38 47.67
N GLY A 343 12.00 -25.91 46.77
CA GLY A 343 13.30 -25.23 46.81
C GLY A 343 13.90 -25.37 45.40
N GLY A 344 14.60 -24.34 44.89
CA GLY A 344 15.33 -24.43 43.60
C GLY A 344 15.39 -23.11 42.85
N SER A 345 16.46 -22.35 43.11
CA SER A 345 16.85 -21.08 42.49
C SER A 345 17.41 -21.27 41.08
N ASP A 346 16.94 -20.44 40.14
CA ASP A 346 17.75 -19.57 39.27
C ASP A 346 16.98 -19.29 37.96
N GLY A 347 16.27 -18.17 37.96
CA GLY A 347 15.61 -17.60 36.80
C GLY A 347 15.40 -16.12 37.07
N GLY A 348 16.24 -15.28 36.45
CA GLY A 348 16.12 -13.83 36.56
C GLY A 348 14.70 -13.39 36.24
N ALA A 349 14.06 -12.73 37.21
CA ALA A 349 12.75 -12.13 37.05
C ALA A 349 12.85 -11.02 35.99
N ALA A 350 12.57 -11.38 34.73
CA ALA A 350 12.27 -10.42 33.69
C ALA A 350 11.00 -9.68 34.12
N SER A 351 11.13 -8.39 34.42
CA SER A 351 10.01 -7.49 34.65
C SER A 351 8.93 -7.75 33.60
N ALA A 352 7.73 -8.15 34.04
CA ALA A 352 6.57 -8.32 33.19
C ALA A 352 6.16 -6.96 32.61
N GLY A 353 6.85 -6.55 31.53
CA GLY A 353 6.55 -5.34 30.79
C GLY A 353 5.18 -5.47 30.15
N ALA A 354 4.39 -4.39 30.21
CA ALA A 354 3.11 -4.30 29.54
C ALA A 354 3.26 -4.69 28.06
N LEU A 355 2.39 -5.57 27.56
CA LEU A 355 2.38 -5.99 26.17
C LEU A 355 2.14 -4.79 25.25
N SER A 356 2.85 -4.75 24.13
CA SER A 356 2.65 -3.70 23.13
C SER A 356 1.27 -3.88 22.48
N THR A 357 0.49 -2.81 22.41
CA THR A 357 -0.83 -2.80 21.78
C THR A 357 -0.78 -2.59 20.27
N ALA A 358 0.40 -2.29 19.70
CA ALA A 358 0.56 -2.06 18.26
C ALA A 358 0.07 -3.23 17.38
N PRO A 359 0.31 -4.52 17.72
CA PRO A 359 -0.22 -5.64 16.93
C PRO A 359 -1.75 -5.75 16.95
N LEU A 360 -2.41 -5.22 17.99
CA LEU A 360 -3.88 -5.22 18.07
C LEU A 360 -4.52 -4.22 17.09
N GLN A 361 -3.76 -3.22 16.63
CA GLN A 361 -4.23 -2.18 15.72
C GLN A 361 -4.25 -2.62 14.25
N HIS A 362 -3.94 -3.89 13.96
CA HIS A 362 -3.95 -4.41 12.60
C HIS A 362 -5.38 -4.34 11.99
N PRO A 363 -5.59 -3.68 10.83
CA PRO A 363 -6.93 -3.44 10.28
C PRO A 363 -7.76 -4.71 10.06
N ARG A 364 -7.13 -5.76 9.51
CA ARG A 364 -7.77 -7.06 9.29
C ARG A 364 -8.10 -7.81 10.60
N LEU A 365 -7.36 -7.58 11.68
CA LEU A 365 -7.69 -8.12 13.01
C LEU A 365 -8.91 -7.41 13.58
N VAL A 366 -8.94 -6.07 13.50
CA VAL A 366 -10.10 -5.27 13.90
C VAL A 366 -11.35 -5.71 13.12
N GLN A 367 -11.22 -5.91 11.81
CA GLN A 367 -12.32 -6.42 10.98
C GLN A 367 -12.78 -7.82 11.43
N ALA A 368 -11.84 -8.72 11.75
CA ALA A 368 -12.17 -10.07 12.23
C ALA A 368 -12.87 -10.05 13.59
N LEU A 369 -12.37 -9.24 14.55
CA LEU A 369 -13.01 -9.08 15.85
C LEU A 369 -14.41 -8.46 15.74
N LEU A 370 -14.59 -7.49 14.83
CA LEU A 370 -15.90 -6.93 14.56
C LEU A 370 -16.84 -7.96 13.92
N ALA A 371 -16.36 -8.78 12.98
CA ALA A 371 -17.15 -9.87 12.42
C ALA A 371 -17.58 -10.87 13.50
N CYS A 372 -16.70 -11.21 14.46
CA CYS A 372 -17.07 -12.10 15.56
C CYS A 372 -18.25 -11.59 16.42
N ILE A 373 -18.42 -10.26 16.57
CA ILE A 373 -19.44 -9.69 17.45
C ILE A 373 -20.64 -9.05 16.72
N PHE A 374 -20.48 -8.65 15.46
CA PHE A 374 -21.49 -7.94 14.66
C PHE A 374 -22.07 -8.76 13.50
N THR A 375 -21.76 -10.04 13.39
CA THR A 375 -22.37 -10.92 12.37
C THR A 375 -23.81 -11.28 12.74
N ALA A 376 -24.76 -11.00 11.84
CA ALA A 376 -26.19 -11.12 12.10
C ALA A 376 -26.71 -12.57 12.21
N SER A 377 -25.97 -13.57 11.70
CA SER A 377 -26.42 -14.96 11.63
C SER A 377 -26.31 -15.72 12.95
N HIS A 378 -25.40 -15.33 13.85
CA HIS A 378 -25.24 -15.98 15.16
C HIS A 378 -24.86 -14.96 16.24
N PRO A 379 -25.67 -14.80 17.32
CA PRO A 379 -25.29 -13.96 18.45
C PRO A 379 -24.04 -14.55 19.14
N PRO A 380 -23.02 -13.73 19.46
CA PRO A 380 -21.82 -14.21 20.12
C PRO A 380 -22.11 -14.70 21.54
N SER A 381 -21.31 -15.65 22.03
CA SER A 381 -21.35 -16.00 23.46
C SER A 381 -20.95 -14.80 24.32
N PRO A 382 -21.48 -14.66 25.55
CA PRO A 382 -21.19 -13.50 26.41
C PRO A 382 -19.70 -13.36 26.72
N ASP A 383 -18.98 -14.48 26.86
CA ASP A 383 -17.54 -14.51 27.11
C ASP A 383 -16.74 -14.02 25.89
N LEU A 384 -17.16 -14.42 24.68
CA LEU A 384 -16.53 -13.96 23.44
C LEU A 384 -16.79 -12.47 23.20
N LEU A 385 -18.01 -12.01 23.47
CA LEU A 385 -18.38 -10.60 23.37
C LEU A 385 -17.51 -9.75 24.30
N THR A 386 -17.34 -10.19 25.55
CA THR A 386 -16.49 -9.50 26.53
C THR A 386 -15.03 -9.44 26.07
N ALA A 387 -14.49 -10.58 25.65
CA ALA A 387 -13.10 -10.68 25.18
C ALA A 387 -12.84 -9.81 23.93
N ALA A 388 -13.70 -9.89 22.92
CA ALA A 388 -13.54 -9.15 21.67
C ALA A 388 -13.79 -7.64 21.85
N ALA A 389 -14.77 -7.25 22.67
CA ALA A 389 -15.06 -5.84 22.95
C ALA A 389 -13.91 -5.17 23.71
N ASP A 390 -13.32 -5.85 24.70
CA ASP A 390 -12.16 -5.31 25.43
C ASP A 390 -10.91 -5.22 24.55
N LEU A 391 -10.63 -6.24 23.72
CA LEU A 391 -9.52 -6.20 22.75
C LEU A 391 -9.70 -5.07 21.73
N LEU A 392 -10.92 -4.84 21.22
CA LEU A 392 -11.24 -3.73 20.31
C LEU A 392 -11.10 -2.37 21.00
N ALA A 393 -11.57 -2.25 22.25
CA ALA A 393 -11.42 -1.04 23.04
C ALA A 393 -9.93 -0.72 23.29
N ARG A 394 -9.11 -1.73 23.63
CA ARG A 394 -7.66 -1.57 23.78
C ARG A 394 -6.99 -1.19 22.46
N ALA A 395 -7.35 -1.83 21.34
CA ALA A 395 -6.79 -1.49 20.03
C ALA A 395 -7.01 -0.01 19.67
N THR A 396 -8.12 0.58 20.10
CA THR A 396 -8.59 1.89 19.59
C THR A 396 -8.40 3.03 20.57
N CYS A 397 -8.37 2.75 21.87
CA CYS A 397 -8.16 3.75 22.92
C CYS A 397 -6.69 3.93 23.27
N THR A 398 -5.83 2.94 23.01
CA THR A 398 -4.41 3.02 23.34
C THR A 398 -3.59 3.64 22.21
N ARG A 399 -2.74 4.62 22.52
CA ARG A 399 -1.75 5.13 21.55
C ARG A 399 -0.53 4.22 21.60
N PRO A 400 -0.01 3.76 20.45
CA PRO A 400 1.20 2.95 20.45
C PRO A 400 2.34 3.77 21.06
N THR A 401 2.94 3.27 22.14
CA THR A 401 4.17 3.84 22.69
C THR A 401 5.26 3.67 21.64
N LEU A 402 5.68 4.79 21.04
CA LEU A 402 6.81 4.83 20.11
C LEU A 402 8.05 4.38 20.87
N THR A 403 8.40 3.10 20.75
CA THR A 403 9.68 2.58 21.23
C THR A 403 10.77 3.25 20.39
N GLN A 404 11.57 4.10 21.02
CA GLN A 404 12.79 4.57 20.36
C GLN A 404 13.59 3.33 19.94
N PRO A 405 14.09 3.25 18.69
CA PRO A 405 14.95 2.16 18.31
C PRO A 405 16.16 2.16 19.26
N PRO A 406 16.68 0.98 19.66
CA PRO A 406 17.92 0.93 20.41
C PRO A 406 18.96 1.70 19.61
N LYS A 407 19.60 2.70 20.24
CA LYS A 407 20.75 3.38 19.64
C LYS A 407 21.72 2.29 19.21
N LEU A 408 21.92 2.13 17.91
CA LEU A 408 23.00 1.32 17.36
C LEU A 408 24.30 1.93 17.91
N THR A 409 24.82 1.37 18.99
CA THR A 409 26.18 1.61 19.45
C THR A 409 27.09 1.00 18.40
N THR A 410 27.46 1.79 17.40
CA THR A 410 28.57 1.49 16.51
C THR A 410 29.86 1.62 17.32
N THR A 411 30.22 0.57 18.06
CA THR A 411 31.61 0.29 18.39
C THR A 411 32.26 -0.25 17.12
N ILE A 412 32.71 0.66 16.26
CA ILE A 412 33.73 0.36 15.27
C ILE A 412 35.05 0.81 15.91
N ASP A 413 35.84 -0.16 16.32
CA ASP A 413 37.22 0.03 16.74
C ASP A 413 37.98 0.80 15.65
N THR A 414 38.42 2.01 15.98
CA THR A 414 39.48 2.72 15.26
C THR A 414 40.56 3.09 16.27
N PRO A 415 41.85 2.79 16.00
CA PRO A 415 42.90 2.94 16.99
C PRO A 415 43.24 4.41 17.23
N GLN A 416 43.56 4.69 18.50
CA GLN A 416 43.93 5.97 19.08
C GLN A 416 45.04 6.70 18.30
N VAL A 417 44.89 8.01 18.15
CA VAL A 417 46.02 8.96 18.14
C VAL A 417 45.72 10.04 19.18
N ALA A 418 46.58 10.11 20.19
CA ALA A 418 46.52 11.07 21.28
C ALA A 418 47.06 12.44 20.85
N SER A 419 46.43 13.54 21.31
CA SER A 419 47.14 14.77 21.68
C SER A 419 46.25 15.75 22.48
N GLN A 420 46.59 15.86 23.77
CA GLN A 420 46.80 17.07 24.57
C GLN A 420 45.70 18.15 24.72
N GLN A 421 45.06 18.10 25.90
CA GLN A 421 45.06 19.14 26.96
C GLN A 421 44.74 20.62 26.64
N ARG A 422 43.66 21.11 27.27
CA ARG A 422 43.73 22.26 28.20
C ARG A 422 42.70 22.16 29.34
N GLN A 423 43.25 22.28 30.56
CA GLN A 423 42.65 22.52 31.88
C GLN A 423 41.88 23.87 31.89
N GLN A 424 40.91 24.25 32.75
CA GLN A 424 40.31 23.89 34.06
C GLN A 424 39.18 24.97 34.31
N PRO A 425 38.56 25.18 35.51
CA PRO A 425 37.82 24.29 36.44
C PRO A 425 36.44 24.86 36.91
N GLY A 426 35.63 24.05 37.62
CA GLY A 426 34.93 24.53 38.84
C GLY A 426 33.39 24.65 38.87
N ALA A 427 32.81 23.86 39.77
CA ALA A 427 31.63 24.10 40.64
C ALA A 427 30.19 23.93 40.11
N GLY A 428 29.39 23.17 40.87
CA GLY A 428 27.93 23.32 40.91
C GLY A 428 27.13 22.03 40.83
N SER A 429 27.09 21.27 41.92
CA SER A 429 26.09 20.21 42.13
C SER A 429 24.70 20.82 42.35
N HIS A 430 23.76 20.60 41.43
CA HIS A 430 22.33 20.70 41.71
C HIS A 430 21.60 19.50 41.10
N THR A 431 21.11 18.66 41.99
CA THR A 431 20.06 17.66 41.75
C THR A 431 18.79 18.37 41.29
N ALA A 432 18.41 18.18 40.03
CA ALA A 432 17.09 18.50 39.53
C ALA A 432 16.33 17.18 39.35
N GLU A 433 15.30 16.99 40.17
CA GLU A 433 14.29 15.95 40.02
C GLU A 433 13.53 16.19 38.71
N ASP A 434 13.54 15.19 37.81
CA ASP A 434 12.74 15.18 36.59
C ASP A 434 11.24 15.02 36.92
N PRO A 435 10.34 15.92 36.45
CA PRO A 435 8.90 15.83 36.71
C PRO A 435 8.15 14.86 35.76
N ALA A 436 8.86 13.96 35.07
CA ALA A 436 8.27 13.05 34.07
C ALA A 436 7.49 11.87 34.69
N GLY A 437 7.72 11.54 35.97
CA GLY A 437 7.09 10.41 36.65
C GLY A 437 5.61 10.61 37.05
N ALA A 438 5.16 11.86 37.21
CA ALA A 438 3.80 12.15 37.67
C ALA A 438 2.75 12.23 36.54
N ALA A 439 3.18 12.53 35.30
CA ALA A 439 2.27 12.65 34.15
C ALA A 439 1.82 11.28 33.59
N ALA A 440 2.66 10.25 33.67
CA ALA A 440 2.36 8.92 33.14
C ALA A 440 1.28 8.17 33.96
N VAL A 441 1.19 8.43 35.27
CA VAL A 441 0.19 7.78 36.15
C VAL A 441 -1.22 8.37 35.95
N ALA A 442 -1.31 9.66 35.58
CA ALA A 442 -2.58 10.31 35.28
C ALA A 442 -3.18 9.89 33.91
N ASP A 443 -2.34 9.64 32.91
CA ASP A 443 -2.77 9.23 31.56
C ASP A 443 -3.33 7.79 31.53
N GLY A 444 -2.72 6.86 32.31
CA GLY A 444 -3.17 5.46 32.39
C GLY A 444 -4.53 5.24 33.07
N ALA A 445 -4.91 6.13 34.01
CA ALA A 445 -6.23 6.10 34.63
C ALA A 445 -7.33 6.56 33.66
N GLY A 446 -7.04 7.59 32.86
CA GLY A 446 -7.94 8.06 31.80
C GLY A 446 -8.07 7.06 30.65
N GLU A 447 -6.99 6.37 30.29
CA GLU A 447 -6.98 5.31 29.27
C GLU A 447 -7.82 4.10 29.69
N SER A 448 -7.67 3.63 30.93
CA SER A 448 -8.46 2.53 31.48
C SER A 448 -9.96 2.86 31.54
N GLN A 449 -10.30 4.10 31.88
CA GLN A 449 -11.69 4.58 31.88
C GLN A 449 -12.28 4.62 30.45
N ARG A 450 -11.53 5.13 29.46
CA ARG A 450 -11.97 5.14 28.06
C ARG A 450 -12.16 3.73 27.50
N ILE A 451 -11.29 2.80 27.86
CA ILE A 451 -11.42 1.39 27.49
C ILE A 451 -12.74 0.84 28.05
N ALA A 452 -13.02 1.05 29.35
CA ALA A 452 -14.26 0.59 29.97
C ALA A 452 -15.53 1.19 29.32
N GLU A 453 -15.53 2.51 29.06
CA GLU A 453 -16.63 3.20 28.38
C GLU A 453 -16.86 2.64 26.96
N THR A 454 -15.77 2.37 26.21
CA THR A 454 -15.84 1.83 24.84
C THR A 454 -16.34 0.38 24.84
N THR A 455 -15.85 -0.44 25.77
CA THR A 455 -16.29 -1.83 25.95
C THR A 455 -17.77 -1.88 26.28
N GLN A 456 -18.26 -1.01 27.17
CA GLN A 456 -19.70 -0.93 27.50
C GLN A 456 -20.54 -0.49 26.29
N ALA A 457 -20.07 0.49 25.52
CA ALA A 457 -20.75 0.93 24.30
C ALA A 457 -20.85 -0.20 23.24
N LEU A 458 -19.81 -1.01 23.08
CA LEU A 458 -19.82 -2.17 22.18
C LEU A 458 -20.79 -3.27 22.63
N HIS A 459 -20.80 -3.62 23.93
CA HIS A 459 -21.78 -4.58 24.48
C HIS A 459 -23.21 -4.13 24.23
N TRP A 460 -23.47 -2.83 24.42
CA TRP A 460 -24.78 -2.28 24.18
C TRP A 460 -25.17 -2.34 22.69
N ALA A 461 -24.25 -1.95 21.79
CA ALA A 461 -24.50 -1.94 20.34
C ALA A 461 -24.82 -3.35 19.80
N VAL A 462 -24.08 -4.37 20.25
CA VAL A 462 -24.37 -5.76 19.93
C VAL A 462 -25.71 -6.19 20.53
N GLY A 463 -26.00 -5.81 21.78
CA GLY A 463 -27.26 -6.13 22.43
C GLY A 463 -28.50 -5.54 21.73
N VAL A 464 -28.38 -4.40 21.05
CA VAL A 464 -29.46 -3.84 20.22
C VAL A 464 -29.62 -4.61 18.91
N LEU A 465 -28.53 -4.98 18.26
CA LEU A 465 -28.57 -5.77 17.03
C LEU A 465 -29.13 -7.19 17.25
N SER A 466 -28.77 -7.84 18.37
CA SER A 466 -29.29 -9.17 18.71
C SER A 466 -30.78 -9.16 19.06
N ARG A 467 -31.31 -8.07 19.61
CA ARG A 467 -32.72 -7.95 19.97
C ARG A 467 -33.63 -7.69 18.78
N THR A 468 -33.11 -7.06 17.73
CA THR A 468 -33.95 -6.43 16.72
C THR A 468 -34.30 -7.35 15.55
N HIS A 469 -33.53 -8.40 15.20
CA HIS A 469 -33.82 -9.26 14.02
C HIS A 469 -34.32 -8.46 12.78
N GLY A 470 -33.78 -7.26 12.56
CA GLY A 470 -34.20 -6.33 11.49
C GLY A 470 -35.28 -5.30 11.85
N LYS A 471 -35.99 -5.41 12.97
CA LYS A 471 -36.98 -4.41 13.45
C LYS A 471 -36.33 -3.45 14.45
N PHE A 472 -35.67 -2.41 13.95
CA PHE A 472 -35.20 -1.32 14.82
C PHE A 472 -36.38 -0.49 15.31
N THR A 473 -36.54 -0.35 16.63
CA THR A 473 -37.47 0.64 17.19
C THR A 473 -36.88 2.05 17.08
N GLU A 474 -37.72 3.09 17.09
CA GLU A 474 -37.21 4.49 17.11
C GLU A 474 -36.35 4.74 18.38
N GLU A 475 -36.59 4.03 19.48
CA GLU A 475 -35.76 4.11 20.69
C GLU A 475 -34.36 3.51 20.46
N ASP A 476 -34.26 2.38 19.76
CA ASP A 476 -32.98 1.75 19.39
C ASP A 476 -32.17 2.65 18.46
N VAL A 477 -32.84 3.32 17.51
CA VAL A 477 -32.21 4.30 16.61
C VAL A 477 -31.71 5.50 17.42
N VAL A 478 -32.53 6.11 18.28
CA VAL A 478 -32.14 7.26 19.11
C VAL A 478 -30.97 6.93 20.05
N MET A 479 -30.92 5.71 20.58
CA MET A 479 -29.83 5.30 21.45
C MET A 479 -28.55 4.94 20.67
N ALA A 480 -28.66 4.34 19.48
CA ALA A 480 -27.53 4.19 18.55
C ALA A 480 -26.98 5.58 18.15
N LEU A 481 -27.85 6.60 18.09
CA LEU A 481 -27.47 7.99 17.87
C LEU A 481 -26.69 8.63 19.05
N GLN A 482 -26.72 8.05 20.26
CA GLN A 482 -25.97 8.58 21.41
C GLN A 482 -24.51 8.08 21.45
N LEU A 483 -24.23 6.85 21.03
CA LEU A 483 -22.91 6.18 21.16
C LEU A 483 -21.87 6.50 20.06
N HIS A 484 -22.23 7.35 19.12
CA HIS A 484 -21.49 7.69 17.90
C HIS A 484 -20.20 8.48 17.98
N ARG A 485 -19.89 9.04 19.14
CA ARG A 485 -18.60 9.72 19.32
C ARG A 485 -17.44 8.73 19.20
N MET A 486 -17.72 7.43 19.27
CA MET A 486 -16.74 6.34 19.17
C MET A 486 -16.67 5.77 17.75
N PRO A 487 -15.55 5.93 17.02
CA PRO A 487 -15.39 5.43 15.65
C PRO A 487 -15.57 3.92 15.50
N VAL A 488 -15.18 3.14 16.52
CA VAL A 488 -15.25 1.66 16.51
C VAL A 488 -16.68 1.16 16.49
N VAL A 489 -17.55 1.79 17.28
CA VAL A 489 -18.97 1.45 17.35
C VAL A 489 -19.63 1.79 16.02
N ALA A 490 -19.32 2.96 15.43
CA ALA A 490 -19.80 3.33 14.10
C ALA A 490 -19.36 2.33 13.01
N HIS A 491 -18.11 1.87 13.07
CA HIS A 491 -17.57 0.88 12.14
C HIS A 491 -18.22 -0.50 12.33
N GLY A 492 -18.49 -0.91 13.57
CA GLY A 492 -19.21 -2.15 13.90
C GLY A 492 -20.66 -2.13 13.45
N LEU A 493 -21.39 -1.04 13.73
CA LEU A 493 -22.75 -0.82 13.23
C LEU A 493 -22.79 -0.86 11.70
N LEU A 494 -21.84 -0.20 11.03
CA LEU A 494 -21.75 -0.25 9.57
C LEU A 494 -21.45 -1.65 9.05
N HIS A 495 -20.61 -2.41 9.75
CA HIS A 495 -20.35 -3.81 9.39
C HIS A 495 -21.61 -4.68 9.52
N ALA A 496 -22.41 -4.49 10.57
CA ALA A 496 -23.70 -5.17 10.74
C ALA A 496 -24.71 -4.77 9.64
N VAL A 497 -24.78 -3.48 9.29
CA VAL A 497 -25.61 -3.00 8.18
C VAL A 497 -25.16 -3.62 6.86
N SER A 498 -23.85 -3.66 6.61
CA SER A 498 -23.28 -4.21 5.38
C SER A 498 -23.48 -5.73 5.27
N SER A 499 -23.42 -6.47 6.37
CA SER A 499 -23.65 -7.92 6.37
C SER A 499 -25.12 -8.27 6.14
N GLN A 500 -26.05 -7.48 6.67
CA GLN A 500 -27.48 -7.65 6.43
C GLN A 500 -27.87 -7.25 5.00
N LEU A 501 -27.49 -6.05 4.56
CA LEU A 501 -27.79 -5.55 3.21
C LEU A 501 -27.04 -6.30 2.11
N GLY A 502 -25.89 -6.90 2.42
CA GLY A 502 -25.08 -7.66 1.48
C GLY A 502 -25.50 -9.13 1.32
N SER A 503 -26.38 -9.66 2.18
CA SER A 503 -26.81 -11.06 2.13
C SER A 503 -27.96 -11.23 1.13
N PRO A 504 -27.83 -12.03 0.06
CA PRO A 504 -28.94 -12.25 -0.89
C PRO A 504 -30.17 -12.88 -0.22
N ALA A 505 -29.95 -13.75 0.77
CA ALA A 505 -31.03 -14.42 1.52
C ALA A 505 -31.89 -13.47 2.35
N PHE A 506 -31.37 -12.28 2.67
CA PHE A 506 -32.15 -11.25 3.36
C PHE A 506 -33.32 -10.75 2.51
N TYR A 507 -33.18 -10.76 1.18
CA TYR A 507 -34.17 -10.23 0.25
C TYR A 507 -35.30 -11.20 -0.10
N ASP A 508 -35.25 -12.44 0.40
CA ASP A 508 -36.28 -13.46 0.15
C ASP A 508 -37.60 -13.17 0.89
N ASP A 509 -37.57 -12.43 2.00
CA ASP A 509 -38.75 -12.00 2.77
C ASP A 509 -39.03 -10.48 2.58
N ALA A 510 -39.90 -10.16 1.62
CA ALA A 510 -40.27 -8.78 1.30
C ALA A 510 -40.84 -7.99 2.49
N VAL A 511 -41.49 -8.65 3.46
CA VAL A 511 -42.10 -7.98 4.62
C VAL A 511 -41.03 -7.60 5.64
N ALA A 512 -40.09 -8.50 5.90
CA ALA A 512 -38.95 -8.22 6.77
C ALA A 512 -38.06 -7.11 6.18
N VAL A 513 -37.80 -7.16 4.87
CA VAL A 513 -37.01 -6.16 4.14
C VAL A 513 -37.66 -4.77 4.23
N ALA A 514 -38.96 -4.67 3.98
CA ALA A 514 -39.68 -3.40 4.04
C ALA A 514 -39.66 -2.74 5.43
N ALA A 515 -39.62 -3.54 6.50
CA ALA A 515 -39.51 -3.04 7.87
C ALA A 515 -38.07 -2.64 8.26
N ALA A 516 -37.06 -3.35 7.74
CA ALA A 516 -35.67 -3.22 8.17
C ALA A 516 -34.87 -2.18 7.37
N VAL A 517 -35.04 -2.15 6.04
CA VAL A 517 -34.24 -1.32 5.12
C VAL A 517 -34.27 0.17 5.47
N PRO A 518 -35.42 0.81 5.78
CA PRO A 518 -35.44 2.24 6.14
C PRO A 518 -34.56 2.57 7.35
N SER A 519 -34.56 1.72 8.38
CA SER A 519 -33.77 1.90 9.60
C SER A 519 -32.28 1.69 9.33
N LEU A 520 -31.92 0.67 8.54
CA LEU A 520 -30.54 0.41 8.12
C LEU A 520 -29.96 1.55 7.26
N LEU A 521 -30.77 2.12 6.36
CA LEU A 521 -30.40 3.30 5.57
C LEU A 521 -30.20 4.52 6.45
N ARG A 522 -31.06 4.76 7.45
CA ARG A 522 -30.90 5.87 8.41
C ARG A 522 -29.61 5.74 9.22
N ILE A 523 -29.28 4.52 9.70
CA ILE A 523 -28.04 4.27 10.44
C ILE A 523 -26.81 4.53 9.55
N SER A 524 -26.79 4.00 8.33
CA SER A 524 -25.65 4.15 7.41
C SER A 524 -25.45 5.58 6.91
N LEU A 525 -26.54 6.30 6.60
CA LEU A 525 -26.52 7.75 6.30
C LEU A 525 -25.87 8.55 7.42
N TRP A 526 -26.22 8.20 8.66
CA TRP A 526 -25.77 8.95 9.80
C TRP A 526 -24.32 8.64 10.19
N VAL A 527 -23.89 7.38 10.02
CA VAL A 527 -22.46 7.02 10.12
C VAL A 527 -21.65 7.82 9.09
N ALA A 528 -22.14 7.93 7.85
CA ALA A 528 -21.49 8.74 6.81
C ALA A 528 -21.45 10.24 7.14
N GLU A 529 -22.49 10.80 7.78
CA GLU A 529 -22.53 12.21 8.19
C GLU A 529 -21.42 12.55 9.21
N ARG A 530 -21.13 11.63 10.14
CA ARG A 530 -20.20 11.88 11.25
C ARG A 530 -18.79 11.36 11.00
N GLN A 531 -18.63 10.36 10.15
CA GLN A 531 -17.35 9.73 9.80
C GLN A 531 -17.20 9.71 8.27
N PRO A 532 -16.75 10.82 7.64
CA PRO A 532 -16.64 10.91 6.18
C PRO A 532 -15.74 9.83 5.56
N HIS A 533 -14.76 9.33 6.31
CA HIS A 533 -13.84 8.27 5.85
C HIS A 533 -14.52 6.90 5.66
N LEU A 534 -15.74 6.70 6.18
CA LEU A 534 -16.51 5.47 6.01
C LEU A 534 -17.49 5.50 4.83
N ILE A 535 -17.62 6.65 4.14
CA ILE A 535 -18.50 6.81 2.97
C ILE A 535 -18.26 5.75 1.88
N PRO A 536 -17.01 5.44 1.46
CA PRO A 536 -16.78 4.44 0.42
C PRO A 536 -17.35 3.06 0.80
N ARG A 537 -17.29 2.72 2.09
CA ARG A 537 -17.82 1.45 2.60
C ARG A 537 -19.34 1.45 2.65
N VAL A 538 -19.96 2.57 3.05
CA VAL A 538 -21.42 2.74 2.98
C VAL A 538 -21.90 2.54 1.54
N LEU A 539 -21.27 3.22 0.58
CA LEU A 539 -21.61 3.13 -0.84
C LEU A 539 -21.41 1.70 -1.38
N SER A 540 -20.34 1.01 -0.98
CA SER A 540 -20.14 -0.39 -1.35
C SER A 540 -21.26 -1.32 -0.86
N SER A 541 -21.82 -1.06 0.33
CA SER A 541 -22.97 -1.84 0.84
C SER A 541 -24.27 -1.50 0.10
N TRP A 542 -24.45 -0.24 -0.27
CA TRP A 542 -25.63 0.25 -0.98
C TRP A 542 -25.66 -0.17 -2.44
N SER A 543 -24.51 -0.34 -3.10
CA SER A 543 -24.45 -0.83 -4.47
C SER A 543 -25.00 -2.25 -4.58
N VAL A 544 -24.61 -3.13 -3.65
CA VAL A 544 -25.13 -4.50 -3.55
C VAL A 544 -26.62 -4.48 -3.23
N ALA A 545 -27.02 -3.67 -2.24
CA ALA A 545 -28.43 -3.55 -1.86
C ALA A 545 -29.33 -3.06 -2.99
N LEU A 546 -28.86 -2.09 -3.79
CA LEU A 546 -29.62 -1.53 -4.92
C LEU A 546 -29.87 -2.59 -6.00
N VAL A 547 -28.88 -3.45 -6.28
CA VAL A 547 -29.02 -4.55 -7.24
C VAL A 547 -30.01 -5.59 -6.73
N GLU A 548 -29.90 -6.02 -5.48
CA GLU A 548 -30.79 -7.04 -4.91
C GLU A 548 -32.23 -6.55 -4.70
N LEU A 549 -32.43 -5.30 -4.25
CA LEU A 549 -33.76 -4.68 -4.13
C LEU A 549 -34.44 -4.57 -5.50
N HIS A 550 -33.68 -4.24 -6.54
CA HIS A 550 -34.21 -4.21 -7.90
C HIS A 550 -34.59 -5.62 -8.39
N ARG A 551 -33.74 -6.62 -8.13
CA ARG A 551 -34.03 -8.04 -8.45
C ARG A 551 -35.28 -8.55 -7.75
N ALA A 552 -35.52 -8.12 -6.52
CA ALA A 552 -36.71 -8.44 -5.72
C ALA A 552 -37.97 -7.64 -6.13
N GLY A 553 -37.88 -6.70 -7.07
CA GLY A 553 -39.01 -5.89 -7.54
C GLY A 553 -39.48 -4.80 -6.56
N LEU A 554 -38.68 -4.46 -5.54
CA LEU A 554 -39.03 -3.52 -4.47
C LEU A 554 -38.69 -2.07 -4.86
N GLY A 555 -39.34 -1.55 -5.90
CA GLY A 555 -39.02 -0.25 -6.52
C GLY A 555 -39.10 0.96 -5.56
N ASP A 556 -40.00 0.95 -4.57
CA ASP A 556 -40.12 2.05 -3.60
C ASP A 556 -38.94 2.08 -2.60
N LEU A 557 -38.37 0.92 -2.27
CA LEU A 557 -37.15 0.87 -1.45
C LEU A 557 -35.91 1.27 -2.24
N CYS A 558 -35.86 0.97 -3.55
CA CYS A 558 -34.83 1.52 -4.43
C CYS A 558 -34.90 3.06 -4.47
N ARG A 559 -36.09 3.65 -4.52
CA ARG A 559 -36.25 5.11 -4.43
C ARG A 559 -35.72 5.65 -3.10
N LEU A 560 -36.04 5.00 -1.99
CA LEU A 560 -35.57 5.40 -0.67
C LEU A 560 -34.02 5.36 -0.56
N LEU A 561 -33.39 4.35 -1.16
CA LEU A 561 -31.92 4.26 -1.21
C LEU A 561 -31.33 5.36 -2.09
N LEU A 562 -31.93 5.65 -3.25
CA LEU A 562 -31.52 6.75 -4.12
C LEU A 562 -31.72 8.12 -3.45
N ASP A 563 -32.77 8.30 -2.64
CA ASP A 563 -32.97 9.48 -1.80
C ASP A 563 -31.86 9.59 -0.74
N GLY A 564 -31.41 8.47 -0.18
CA GLY A 564 -30.23 8.39 0.67
C GLY A 564 -28.96 8.85 -0.05
N CYS A 565 -28.73 8.42 -1.29
CA CYS A 565 -27.61 8.91 -2.11
C CYS A 565 -27.68 10.43 -2.30
N VAL A 566 -28.85 10.98 -2.60
CA VAL A 566 -29.05 12.44 -2.73
C VAL A 566 -28.85 13.16 -1.39
N ALA A 567 -29.25 12.56 -0.27
CA ALA A 567 -29.01 13.11 1.06
C ALA A 567 -27.49 13.18 1.38
N LEU A 568 -26.71 12.16 1.03
CA LEU A 568 -25.25 12.19 1.15
C LEU A 568 -24.64 13.33 0.32
N LEU A 569 -25.10 13.51 -0.93
CA LEU A 569 -24.66 14.62 -1.79
C LEU A 569 -24.95 15.99 -1.15
N ARG A 570 -26.15 16.17 -0.59
CA ARG A 570 -26.55 17.41 0.13
C ARG A 570 -25.69 17.66 1.36
N GLN A 571 -25.45 16.63 2.16
CA GLN A 571 -24.71 16.76 3.41
C GLN A 571 -23.27 17.23 3.17
N GLN A 572 -22.59 16.68 2.15
CA GLN A 572 -21.22 17.10 1.80
C GLN A 572 -21.16 18.54 1.28
N ALA A 573 -22.17 18.98 0.53
CA ALA A 573 -22.31 20.38 0.12
C ALA A 573 -22.39 21.33 1.31
N THR A 574 -23.17 20.97 2.34
CA THR A 574 -23.32 21.79 3.56
C THR A 574 -22.10 21.73 4.47
N ALA A 575 -21.38 20.61 4.53
CA ALA A 575 -20.14 20.49 5.29
C ALA A 575 -19.03 21.39 4.72
N ALA A 576 -18.93 21.48 3.39
CA ALA A 576 -18.04 22.41 2.70
C ALA A 576 -18.36 23.89 3.01
N CYS A 577 -19.62 24.21 3.26
CA CYS A 577 -20.03 25.56 3.68
C CYS A 577 -19.71 25.86 5.15
N ARG A 578 -19.80 24.88 6.05
CA ARG A 578 -19.57 25.07 7.49
C ARG A 578 -18.09 25.23 7.86
N SER A 579 -17.17 24.65 7.08
CA SER A 579 -15.74 24.91 7.22
C SER A 579 -15.34 26.31 6.74
N SER A 580 -16.19 26.95 5.93
CA SER A 580 -16.13 28.37 5.58
C SER A 580 -16.98 29.17 6.58
N GLY A 581 -16.41 29.47 7.76
CA GLY A 581 -17.17 30.00 8.90
C GLY A 581 -18.06 31.22 8.60
N ALA A 582 -19.38 31.01 8.58
CA ALA A 582 -20.39 32.05 8.73
C ALA A 582 -21.39 31.63 9.82
N VAL A 583 -21.21 32.14 11.03
CA VAL A 583 -22.16 32.03 12.15
C VAL A 583 -23.04 33.29 12.13
N GLY A 584 -24.37 33.12 12.08
CA GLY A 584 -25.38 34.21 12.00
C GLY A 584 -25.66 34.91 13.35
N PRO A 585 -26.86 35.46 13.62
CA PRO A 585 -27.90 36.04 12.75
C PRO A 585 -28.18 37.52 13.10
N SER A 586 -28.61 38.36 12.16
CA SER A 586 -29.34 39.61 12.48
C SER A 586 -30.02 40.15 11.23
N GLY A 587 -31.27 40.59 11.41
CA GLY A 587 -32.15 41.05 10.34
C GLY A 587 -31.58 42.22 9.54
N GLY A 588 -31.72 42.13 8.23
CA GLY A 588 -31.39 43.18 7.28
C GLY A 588 -31.60 42.66 5.87
N THR A 589 -32.52 43.27 5.14
CA THR A 589 -32.89 43.01 3.74
C THR A 589 -31.68 42.71 2.85
N PHE A 590 -31.59 41.45 2.38
CA PHE A 590 -30.50 40.95 1.55
C PHE A 590 -30.77 41.20 0.06
N ARG A 591 -29.84 41.89 -0.59
CA ARG A 591 -29.69 41.95 -2.06
C ARG A 591 -28.98 40.67 -2.51
N PRO A 592 -29.34 40.05 -3.65
CA PRO A 592 -28.69 38.81 -4.08
C PRO A 592 -27.29 39.14 -4.64
N SER A 593 -26.24 38.74 -3.94
CA SER A 593 -24.89 38.64 -4.48
C SER A 593 -24.62 37.21 -4.90
N GLU A 594 -24.20 37.05 -6.15
CA GLU A 594 -23.83 35.83 -6.85
C GLU A 594 -22.65 35.10 -6.17
N SER A 595 -22.92 34.02 -5.46
CA SER A 595 -21.95 32.93 -5.23
C SER A 595 -22.65 31.78 -4.49
N GLY A 596 -23.14 30.79 -5.25
CA GLY A 596 -23.64 29.53 -4.70
C GLY A 596 -22.50 28.65 -4.16
N PRO A 597 -22.80 27.69 -3.27
CA PRO A 597 -21.78 26.88 -2.62
C PRO A 597 -21.19 25.84 -3.59
N ALA A 598 -19.88 25.92 -3.83
CA ALA A 598 -19.14 24.90 -4.56
C ALA A 598 -19.15 23.58 -3.75
N MET A 599 -19.75 22.54 -4.32
CA MET A 599 -19.87 21.21 -3.71
C MET A 599 -18.48 20.54 -3.64
N ALA A 600 -18.02 20.17 -2.43
CA ALA A 600 -16.78 19.42 -2.25
C ALA A 600 -16.88 18.00 -2.86
N VAL A 601 -15.82 17.57 -3.56
CA VAL A 601 -15.88 16.56 -4.63
C VAL A 601 -15.71 15.11 -4.15
N GLY A 602 -15.24 14.87 -2.93
CA GLY A 602 -14.92 13.53 -2.43
C GLY A 602 -16.01 12.45 -2.56
N ALA A 603 -17.24 12.70 -2.10
CA ALA A 603 -18.31 11.69 -2.15
C ALA A 603 -19.20 11.80 -3.41
N VAL A 604 -19.20 12.96 -4.07
CA VAL A 604 -20.07 13.20 -5.24
C VAL A 604 -19.69 12.26 -6.38
N ARG A 605 -18.39 12.12 -6.61
CA ARG A 605 -17.85 11.22 -7.62
C ARG A 605 -18.21 9.77 -7.31
N GLU A 606 -17.98 9.32 -6.08
CA GLU A 606 -18.23 7.94 -5.66
C GLU A 606 -19.71 7.55 -5.76
N VAL A 607 -20.62 8.44 -5.38
CA VAL A 607 -22.08 8.24 -5.51
C VAL A 607 -22.50 8.15 -6.98
N LEU A 608 -21.97 9.02 -7.83
CA LEU A 608 -22.29 9.01 -9.26
C LEU A 608 -21.70 7.78 -9.95
N ASP A 609 -20.48 7.37 -9.61
CA ASP A 609 -19.85 6.15 -10.12
C ASP A 609 -20.63 4.90 -9.70
N LEU A 610 -21.19 4.86 -8.49
CA LEU A 610 -22.07 3.78 -8.03
C LEU A 610 -23.31 3.63 -8.92
N VAL A 611 -24.03 4.73 -9.16
CA VAL A 611 -25.26 4.72 -9.97
C VAL A 611 -24.94 4.48 -11.45
N GLU A 612 -23.81 5.00 -11.94
CA GLU A 612 -23.34 4.72 -13.29
C GLU A 612 -22.96 3.23 -13.46
N ALA A 613 -22.27 2.63 -12.50
CA ALA A 613 -21.95 1.21 -12.51
C ALA A 613 -23.22 0.35 -12.51
N TRP A 614 -24.22 0.70 -11.68
CA TRP A 614 -25.53 0.03 -11.69
C TRP A 614 -26.24 0.16 -13.04
N SER A 615 -26.21 1.35 -13.66
CA SER A 615 -26.79 1.58 -14.98
C SER A 615 -26.13 0.73 -16.08
N ARG A 616 -24.80 0.60 -16.07
CA ARG A 616 -24.04 -0.19 -17.07
C ARG A 616 -24.31 -1.69 -17.01
N GLN A 617 -24.71 -2.22 -15.85
CA GLN A 617 -25.03 -3.63 -15.69
C GLN A 617 -26.33 -4.04 -16.42
N GLY A 618 -27.09 -3.09 -16.98
CA GLY A 618 -28.30 -3.35 -17.77
C GLY A 618 -29.52 -3.74 -16.93
N SER A 619 -29.38 -3.76 -15.61
CA SER A 619 -30.41 -4.13 -14.63
C SER A 619 -31.10 -2.91 -13.99
N ALA A 620 -30.84 -1.69 -14.46
CA ALA A 620 -31.44 -0.49 -13.87
C ALA A 620 -32.75 -0.10 -14.59
N ASP A 621 -33.82 0.11 -13.82
CA ASP A 621 -35.07 0.68 -14.36
C ASP A 621 -34.85 2.15 -14.81
N PRO A 622 -35.11 2.49 -16.09
CA PRO A 622 -35.04 3.87 -16.57
C PRO A 622 -35.89 4.85 -15.76
N GLY A 623 -37.01 4.40 -15.17
CA GLY A 623 -37.86 5.21 -14.31
C GLY A 623 -37.17 5.69 -13.02
N LEU A 624 -36.42 4.80 -12.37
CA LEU A 624 -35.62 5.09 -11.17
C LEU A 624 -34.40 5.96 -11.48
N LEU A 625 -33.71 5.70 -12.59
CA LEU A 625 -32.60 6.54 -13.04
C LEU A 625 -33.06 7.97 -13.33
N ARG A 626 -34.21 8.14 -14.00
CA ARG A 626 -34.80 9.46 -14.24
C ARG A 626 -35.15 10.17 -12.93
N TYR A 627 -35.71 9.45 -11.97
CA TYR A 627 -36.00 10.00 -10.64
C TYR A 627 -34.73 10.52 -9.96
N PHE A 628 -33.68 9.71 -9.89
CA PHE A 628 -32.41 10.07 -9.27
C PHE A 628 -31.78 11.30 -9.95
N VAL A 629 -31.66 11.30 -11.27
CA VAL A 629 -31.05 12.41 -12.02
C VAL A 629 -31.77 13.73 -11.77
N LEU A 630 -33.12 13.72 -11.78
CA LEU A 630 -33.89 14.92 -11.50
C LEU A 630 -33.73 15.41 -10.06
N GLN A 631 -33.62 14.50 -9.08
CA GLN A 631 -33.36 14.86 -7.69
C GLN A 631 -31.95 15.44 -7.50
N VAL A 632 -30.94 14.92 -8.20
CA VAL A 632 -29.58 15.47 -8.17
C VAL A 632 -29.55 16.86 -8.78
N LEU A 633 -30.18 17.06 -9.95
CA LEU A 633 -30.25 18.36 -10.62
C LEU A 633 -31.07 19.39 -9.83
N ALA A 634 -32.07 18.96 -9.04
CA ALA A 634 -32.82 19.86 -8.15
C ALA A 634 -31.97 20.40 -6.98
N VAL A 635 -30.81 19.79 -6.73
CA VAL A 635 -29.90 20.12 -5.61
C VAL A 635 -28.61 20.75 -6.11
N ALA A 636 -28.15 20.36 -7.29
CA ALA A 636 -26.91 20.84 -7.88
C ALA A 636 -27.15 22.15 -8.64
N SER A 637 -26.33 23.17 -8.37
CA SER A 637 -26.37 24.46 -9.07
C SER A 637 -25.03 24.73 -9.78
N PRO A 638 -25.02 25.54 -10.87
CA PRO A 638 -23.79 25.96 -11.53
C PRO A 638 -22.86 26.77 -10.58
N PRO A 639 -21.53 26.74 -10.78
CA PRO A 639 -20.79 26.14 -11.89
C PRO A 639 -20.56 24.63 -11.72
N TYR A 640 -20.83 23.85 -12.77
CA TYR A 640 -20.61 22.41 -12.80
C TYR A 640 -19.18 22.06 -13.26
N SER A 641 -18.64 20.94 -12.79
CA SER A 641 -17.39 20.38 -13.31
C SER A 641 -17.64 19.55 -14.57
N ALA A 642 -16.65 19.50 -15.48
CA ALA A 642 -16.74 18.70 -16.71
C ALA A 642 -16.94 17.20 -16.41
N GLU A 643 -16.31 16.68 -15.36
CA GLU A 643 -16.49 15.31 -14.91
C GLU A 643 -17.93 15.02 -14.47
N PHE A 644 -18.52 15.91 -13.68
CA PHE A 644 -19.91 15.79 -13.21
C PHE A 644 -20.88 15.81 -14.39
N CYS A 645 -20.74 16.78 -15.30
CA CYS A 645 -21.56 16.88 -16.50
C CYS A 645 -21.45 15.64 -17.38
N GLY A 646 -20.23 15.08 -17.53
CA GLY A 646 -19.99 13.90 -18.35
C GLY A 646 -20.68 12.64 -17.81
N VAL A 647 -20.67 12.43 -16.49
CA VAL A 647 -21.38 11.30 -15.86
C VAL A 647 -22.90 11.53 -15.90
N MET A 648 -23.35 12.76 -15.67
CA MET A 648 -24.78 13.10 -15.70
C MET A 648 -25.40 12.90 -17.09
N LEU A 649 -24.70 13.26 -18.17
CA LEU A 649 -25.14 13.02 -19.55
C LEU A 649 -25.28 11.52 -19.87
N ARG A 650 -24.34 10.69 -19.37
CA ARG A 650 -24.40 9.23 -19.50
C ARG A 650 -25.61 8.64 -18.77
N LEU A 651 -25.88 9.13 -17.55
CA LEU A 651 -27.05 8.71 -16.78
C LEU A 651 -28.38 9.18 -17.42
N LEU A 652 -28.44 10.40 -17.97
CA LEU A 652 -29.61 10.92 -18.68
C LEU A 652 -29.95 10.07 -19.92
N LEU A 653 -28.94 9.67 -20.68
CA LEU A 653 -29.11 8.75 -21.81
C LEU A 653 -29.65 7.39 -21.36
N ALA A 654 -29.06 6.81 -20.31
CA ALA A 654 -29.50 5.52 -19.79
C ALA A 654 -30.92 5.57 -19.20
N ALA A 655 -31.31 6.71 -18.62
CA ALA A 655 -32.66 6.97 -18.15
C ALA A 655 -33.68 7.20 -19.30
N GLY A 656 -33.23 7.26 -20.55
CA GLY A 656 -34.09 7.54 -21.70
C GLY A 656 -34.73 8.93 -21.66
N VAL A 657 -34.10 9.89 -20.98
CA VAL A 657 -34.61 11.25 -20.87
C VAL A 657 -34.46 11.94 -22.23
N ARG A 658 -35.57 12.46 -22.73
CA ARG A 658 -35.65 13.31 -23.93
C ARG A 658 -36.40 14.57 -23.57
N ALA A 659 -36.13 15.68 -24.27
CA ALA A 659 -36.82 16.94 -24.05
C ALA A 659 -38.35 16.79 -24.19
N THR A 660 -38.80 15.85 -25.04
CA THR A 660 -40.21 15.55 -25.32
C THR A 660 -40.90 14.67 -24.26
N ASN A 661 -40.16 13.93 -23.44
CA ASN A 661 -40.70 12.95 -22.50
C ASN A 661 -40.88 13.49 -21.07
N VAL A 662 -40.40 14.70 -20.78
CA VAL A 662 -40.48 15.33 -19.45
C VAL A 662 -41.73 16.20 -19.38
N ARG A 663 -42.79 15.66 -18.75
CA ARG A 663 -44.09 16.36 -18.62
C ARG A 663 -44.12 17.45 -17.55
N ASN A 664 -43.15 17.46 -16.63
CA ASN A 664 -43.09 18.44 -15.55
C ASN A 664 -42.24 19.64 -15.97
N GLU A 665 -42.87 20.82 -16.02
CA GLU A 665 -42.23 22.07 -16.44
C GLU A 665 -41.04 22.47 -15.56
N ALA A 666 -41.12 22.21 -14.25
CA ALA A 666 -40.01 22.47 -13.33
C ALA A 666 -38.79 21.57 -13.62
N ALA A 667 -39.02 20.29 -13.92
CA ALA A 667 -37.96 19.35 -14.32
C ALA A 667 -37.36 19.72 -15.68
N ALA A 668 -38.19 20.18 -16.63
CA ALA A 668 -37.73 20.67 -17.92
C ALA A 668 -36.92 21.96 -17.80
N ALA A 669 -37.21 22.83 -16.82
CA ALA A 669 -36.39 24.01 -16.52
C ALA A 669 -34.99 23.62 -16.01
N LEU A 670 -34.90 22.69 -15.06
CA LEU A 670 -33.62 22.20 -14.53
C LEU A 670 -32.73 21.56 -15.60
N LEU A 671 -33.32 20.77 -16.52
CA LEU A 671 -32.58 20.15 -17.62
C LEU A 671 -32.04 21.19 -18.63
N ARG A 672 -32.79 22.27 -18.87
CA ARG A 672 -32.34 23.37 -19.73
C ARG A 672 -31.19 24.15 -19.09
N GLU A 673 -31.30 24.48 -17.81
CA GLU A 673 -30.22 25.14 -17.05
C GLU A 673 -28.93 24.30 -17.07
N PHE A 674 -29.07 22.99 -16.83
CA PHE A 674 -27.95 22.05 -16.94
C PHE A 674 -27.34 22.00 -18.34
N ALA A 675 -28.15 21.94 -19.39
CA ALA A 675 -27.66 21.89 -20.77
C ALA A 675 -26.86 23.14 -21.16
N VAL A 676 -27.36 24.33 -20.81
CA VAL A 676 -26.66 25.60 -21.06
C VAL A 676 -25.32 25.66 -20.32
N ALA A 677 -25.29 25.22 -19.05
CA ALA A 677 -24.06 25.18 -18.27
C ALA A 677 -23.05 24.15 -18.83
N ALA A 678 -23.52 23.00 -19.33
CA ALA A 678 -22.68 21.96 -19.90
C ALA A 678 -22.14 22.29 -21.30
N GLU A 679 -22.87 23.05 -22.13
CA GLU A 679 -22.39 23.55 -23.42
C GLU A 679 -21.15 24.44 -23.26
N GLY A 680 -21.10 25.26 -22.20
CA GLY A 680 -19.94 26.10 -21.87
C GLY A 680 -18.66 25.32 -21.52
N LEU A 681 -18.75 24.01 -21.28
CA LEU A 681 -17.66 23.11 -20.86
C LEU A 681 -17.24 22.10 -21.95
N SER A 682 -17.81 22.20 -23.15
CA SER A 682 -17.70 21.25 -24.28
C SER A 682 -16.27 20.85 -24.69
N THR A 683 -15.25 21.65 -24.40
CA THR A 683 -13.83 21.33 -24.71
C THR A 683 -13.04 20.68 -23.56
N SER A 684 -13.66 20.44 -22.40
CA SER A 684 -12.97 20.04 -21.15
C SER A 684 -13.36 18.66 -20.62
N PHE A 685 -14.15 17.88 -21.37
CA PHE A 685 -14.64 16.57 -20.96
C PHE A 685 -13.56 15.46 -21.04
N THR A 686 -13.34 14.77 -19.93
CA THR A 686 -12.49 13.58 -19.83
C THR A 686 -13.24 12.44 -19.13
N PRO A 687 -13.59 11.32 -19.80
CA PRO A 687 -13.40 11.00 -21.22
C PRO A 687 -14.23 11.89 -22.18
N PRO A 688 -13.87 11.97 -23.48
CA PRO A 688 -14.61 12.75 -24.46
C PRO A 688 -16.05 12.23 -24.64
N LEU A 689 -16.99 13.16 -24.86
CA LEU A 689 -18.40 12.82 -25.03
C LEU A 689 -18.64 11.97 -26.28
N THR A 690 -19.47 10.93 -26.16
CA THR A 690 -19.88 10.11 -27.30
C THR A 690 -20.83 10.88 -28.24
N ALA A 691 -20.95 10.45 -29.51
CA ALA A 691 -21.85 11.10 -30.47
C ALA A 691 -23.32 11.14 -30.00
N ARG A 692 -23.75 10.14 -29.21
CA ARG A 692 -25.09 10.11 -28.60
C ARG A 692 -25.25 11.12 -27.46
N GLU A 693 -24.21 11.30 -26.65
CA GLU A 693 -24.20 12.30 -25.56
C GLU A 693 -24.20 13.72 -26.12
N GLN A 694 -23.42 13.96 -27.18
CA GLN A 694 -23.40 15.24 -27.88
C GLN A 694 -24.76 15.57 -28.52
N HIS A 695 -25.43 14.58 -29.12
CA HIS A 695 -26.77 14.75 -29.67
C HIS A 695 -27.80 15.06 -28.58
N LEU A 696 -27.76 14.36 -27.44
CA LEU A 696 -28.64 14.63 -26.31
C LEU A 696 -28.41 16.04 -25.75
N LEU A 697 -27.16 16.46 -25.59
CA LEU A 697 -26.83 17.81 -25.11
C LEU A 697 -27.43 18.88 -26.04
N ALA A 698 -27.26 18.71 -27.35
CA ALA A 698 -27.83 19.60 -28.36
C ALA A 698 -29.37 19.58 -28.36
N GLU A 699 -30.01 18.42 -28.16
CA GLU A 699 -31.48 18.32 -28.06
C GLU A 699 -32.02 19.06 -26.82
N LEU A 700 -31.37 18.88 -25.67
CA LEU A 700 -31.76 19.53 -24.42
C LEU A 700 -31.58 21.05 -24.49
N ALA A 701 -30.51 21.53 -25.14
CA ALA A 701 -30.27 22.96 -25.37
C ALA A 701 -31.22 23.57 -26.42
N ALA A 702 -31.46 22.87 -27.55
CA ALA A 702 -32.32 23.34 -28.63
C ALA A 702 -33.80 23.47 -28.22
N SER A 703 -34.26 22.68 -27.25
CA SER A 703 -35.60 22.81 -26.66
C SER A 703 -35.85 24.18 -25.98
N GLY A 704 -34.81 25.00 -25.77
CA GLY A 704 -34.88 26.38 -25.33
C GLY A 704 -35.09 27.43 -26.44
N GLY A 705 -35.21 27.02 -27.70
CA GLY A 705 -35.27 27.91 -28.86
C GLY A 705 -36.64 28.49 -29.24
N LEU A 706 -37.61 28.60 -28.31
CA LEU A 706 -38.89 29.27 -28.55
C LEU A 706 -39.16 30.39 -27.52
N ALA A 707 -38.78 31.59 -27.96
CA ALA A 707 -39.20 32.95 -27.60
C ALA A 707 -38.63 33.66 -26.34
N PRO A 708 -37.79 34.69 -26.56
CA PRO A 708 -37.88 35.96 -25.86
C PRO A 708 -38.67 36.96 -26.73
N ALA A 709 -40.00 36.96 -26.66
CA ALA A 709 -40.81 38.04 -27.24
C ALA A 709 -42.23 38.07 -26.66
N GLN A 710 -42.46 38.98 -25.71
CA GLN A 710 -43.68 39.79 -25.45
C GLN A 710 -43.85 40.07 -23.96
N ARG A 711 -43.00 40.96 -23.42
CA ARG A 711 -43.50 42.03 -22.55
C ARG A 711 -43.85 43.20 -23.49
N ALA A 712 -45.11 43.26 -23.91
CA ALA A 712 -45.73 44.44 -24.49
C ALA A 712 -46.96 44.77 -23.63
N GLY A 713 -47.16 46.06 -23.37
CA GLY A 713 -47.89 46.57 -22.22
C GLY A 713 -49.41 46.33 -22.21
N ALA A 714 -49.92 46.12 -21.01
CA ALA A 714 -51.02 46.84 -20.39
C ALA A 714 -50.97 46.53 -18.88
#